data_AF-A0A9Q9DPG7-F1
#
_entry.id   AF-A0A9Q9DPG7-F1
#
_cell.length_a   1.000
_cell.length_b   1.000
_cell.length_c   1.000
_cell.angle_alpha   90.00
_cell.angle_beta   90.00
_cell.angle_gamma   90.00
#
_symmetry.space_group_name_H-M   'P 1'
#
loop_
_entity.id
_entity.type
_entity.pdbx_description
1 polymer ?
#
loop_
_entity_poly.entity_id
_entity_poly.type
_entity_poly.pdbx_seq_one_letter_code
_entity_poly.pdbx_strand_id
1 'polypeptide(L)'
;MSLRHWVTGLSAFSVVVGTAQAQATACAKTIAPQKAAPSVAPGFRVEVVANGLRDPRSLLFDQQGGLLVVEQGRGISRLSLTGDGACVQVEGQVQNVVEDDSLNHGIAFSQDGKTLYASSHSNVYAWDYDASQGKTTSDSRDIVQGMGDNEGHTTRTLLMSQKVPGMLLVSRGSVGNIDLQTLDVTTGVSTIKAFNVNNMTSSAYEHAPSGMLLGWGLRNSVGIAEEPVTGGIYSVENSVDNLNRSGQLIKENNPGEEMNFHGYLNGTTSSVQGANYGYPSCFTAWNTSEIPDYNGTVGQQFAIGNQNATVNDTFCQNDRVAPRLAFQAHMAPLDIKFNPNGTAAWVTMHGSWNRENPAGYKLSLVPFDGNGSPVAPSNSTTAATDVVSNPDLSACPDGCFRPVGLAWDAKGRLYMSSDSTGEIYVVTKEDGSGVADVSRVAGEGQAASPTGEGGGSSSAQALLLFTLVLHRTPFNPLIMSKRTNKLQHSSLTPKMASIEGSTNTISFKDLPVEIVQLIGVYIEDDRDLIAFRSTCRATNNAVMEASLWRRRFLRTYDFQGFYTNDQWRRMYQGRAKMLHTGLKYNFSQIVTNYETRVLLMLRRLINESFVGATELDRQGRLISRNQAHLIEFVRNGRMFNNFSSSTGATRNATGKEKEVISAVKLMCFHFILQSPEMSHRFERFDESQYAVYESRAQAPLFTGGFTKVNFEWLLHNMNFFRHHMMVEKLFTLYNRFGALPLEQRPSAWRVTPGTAPRTLTKYWRGTFAYIHDHQIARLQAEGAGRRPYADYHIEEGKMQTIKFEFAEQGRLPSGRELRWPAEYERKVNSLYSLEGNTQTFHAQPKRSRFPDPTPFVVLDSVDADNRMFQSRGVDNGNPFWARGWVTPLPPQGDIPGWSRFTMVKEYQPGLNHAMDDLWAYEGVVLPGNRVIMGRWWFASHNSRPYVGPFILWAVERAENEPDSEPESDEDSESEPDEESESEPDEESESEPDEGGESESESQ
;
A
#
# COMPACT_ATOMS: atom_id res chain seq x y z
N MET A 1 31.50 -69.97 7.78
CA MET A 1 31.78 -71.00 6.75
C MET A 1 31.18 -72.30 7.24
N SER A 2 30.47 -73.14 6.50
CA SER A 2 29.94 -73.11 5.14
C SER A 2 29.01 -74.34 5.02
N LEU A 3 27.86 -74.14 4.35
CA LEU A 3 27.08 -75.07 3.52
C LEU A 3 26.76 -76.53 3.96
N ARG A 4 25.45 -76.82 3.92
CA ARG A 4 24.79 -78.12 3.61
C ARG A 4 23.53 -77.79 2.80
N HIS A 5 23.33 -78.25 1.55
CA HIS A 5 23.06 -79.60 1.03
C HIS A 5 21.55 -79.86 0.72
N TRP A 6 21.26 -80.05 -0.58
CA TRP A 6 20.38 -81.05 -1.25
C TRP A 6 18.82 -80.94 -1.35
N VAL A 7 18.37 -80.80 -2.62
CA VAL A 7 17.50 -81.68 -3.47
C VAL A 7 16.00 -81.94 -3.16
N THR A 8 15.25 -82.12 -4.27
CA THR A 8 13.84 -82.57 -4.50
C THR A 8 12.79 -81.46 -4.57
N GLY A 9 11.77 -81.46 -5.45
CA GLY A 9 11.29 -82.43 -6.44
C GLY A 9 10.17 -81.77 -7.27
N LEU A 10 9.94 -82.27 -8.48
CA LEU A 10 8.87 -81.85 -9.40
C LEU A 10 7.54 -82.49 -8.97
N SER A 11 6.54 -81.66 -8.66
CA SER A 11 5.14 -82.04 -8.52
C SER A 11 4.26 -81.05 -9.27
N ALA A 12 3.39 -81.58 -10.12
CA ALA A 12 2.44 -80.84 -10.93
C ALA A 12 1.42 -80.08 -10.06
N PHE A 13 1.15 -78.81 -10.39
CA PHE A 13 -0.05 -78.09 -9.97
C PHE A 13 -0.73 -77.51 -11.21
N SER A 14 -1.94 -78.00 -11.46
CA SER A 14 -2.87 -77.39 -12.41
C SER A 14 -3.35 -76.07 -11.80
N VAL A 15 -2.99 -74.94 -12.42
CA VAL A 15 -3.50 -73.63 -12.03
C VAL A 15 -4.90 -73.49 -12.63
N VAL A 16 -5.92 -73.66 -11.79
CA VAL A 16 -7.27 -73.19 -12.08
C VAL A 16 -7.21 -71.66 -12.08
N VAL A 17 -7.20 -71.05 -13.26
CA VAL A 17 -7.43 -69.61 -13.40
C VAL A 17 -8.92 -69.38 -13.16
N GLY A 18 -9.31 -69.27 -11.89
CA GLY A 18 -10.59 -68.75 -11.50
C GLY A 18 -10.59 -67.25 -11.79
N THR A 19 -11.26 -66.82 -12.85
CA THR A 19 -11.63 -65.41 -13.01
C THR A 19 -12.65 -65.09 -11.93
N ALA A 20 -12.18 -64.65 -10.76
CA ALA A 20 -13.01 -63.98 -9.79
C ALA A 20 -13.44 -62.64 -10.41
N GLN A 21 -14.56 -62.63 -11.14
CA GLN A 21 -15.30 -61.41 -11.37
C GLN A 21 -15.78 -60.94 -10.00
N ALA A 22 -15.06 -59.99 -9.41
CA ALA A 22 -15.57 -59.20 -8.31
C ALA A 22 -16.79 -58.45 -8.86
N GLN A 23 -17.98 -59.02 -8.68
CA GLN A 23 -19.23 -58.30 -8.91
C GLN A 23 -19.25 -57.15 -7.91
N ALA A 24 -19.12 -55.92 -8.40
CA ALA A 24 -19.38 -54.73 -7.60
C ALA A 24 -20.81 -54.83 -7.07
N THR A 25 -20.94 -55.06 -5.76
CA THR A 25 -22.23 -55.18 -5.10
C THR A 25 -22.97 -53.84 -5.24
N ALA A 26 -24.12 -53.83 -5.90
CA ALA A 26 -24.95 -52.63 -6.00
C ALA A 26 -25.32 -52.12 -4.59
N CYS A 27 -25.18 -50.82 -4.33
CA CYS A 27 -25.51 -50.26 -3.03
C CYS A 27 -27.00 -50.49 -2.72
N ALA A 28 -27.30 -50.95 -1.50
CA ALA A 28 -28.67 -51.27 -1.08
C ALA A 28 -29.60 -50.03 -1.07
N LYS A 29 -29.03 -48.84 -0.91
CA LYS A 29 -29.70 -47.53 -1.05
C LYS A 29 -28.74 -46.58 -1.76
N THR A 30 -29.17 -46.00 -2.87
CA THR A 30 -28.47 -44.93 -3.57
C THR A 30 -29.35 -43.69 -3.60
N ILE A 31 -28.71 -42.52 -3.55
CA ILE A 31 -29.37 -41.24 -3.80
C ILE A 31 -29.19 -40.96 -5.30
N ALA A 32 -30.30 -40.80 -6.02
CA ALA A 32 -30.23 -40.39 -7.42
C ALA A 32 -29.74 -38.93 -7.52
N PRO A 33 -28.86 -38.60 -8.48
CA PRO A 33 -28.48 -37.22 -8.73
C PRO A 33 -29.71 -36.39 -9.13
N GLN A 34 -29.73 -35.13 -8.70
CA GLN A 34 -30.78 -34.14 -9.03
C GLN A 34 -30.80 -33.78 -10.51
N LYS A 35 -29.69 -34.03 -11.21
CA LYS A 35 -29.46 -33.72 -12.63
C LYS A 35 -29.12 -35.00 -13.40
N ALA A 36 -28.67 -34.87 -14.65
CA ALA A 36 -28.24 -36.01 -15.43
C ALA A 36 -27.16 -36.81 -14.68
N ALA A 37 -27.21 -38.15 -14.79
CA ALA A 37 -26.21 -39.01 -14.18
C ALA A 37 -24.80 -38.65 -14.72
N PRO A 38 -23.79 -38.47 -13.85
CA PRO A 38 -22.45 -38.15 -14.30
C PRO A 38 -21.87 -39.21 -15.24
N SER A 39 -21.13 -38.77 -16.25
CA SER A 39 -20.21 -39.61 -17.02
C SER A 39 -18.93 -39.81 -16.22
N VAL A 40 -18.49 -41.06 -16.10
CA VAL A 40 -17.38 -41.46 -15.23
C VAL A 40 -16.31 -42.19 -16.06
N ALA A 41 -15.05 -41.84 -15.85
CA ALA A 41 -13.93 -42.49 -16.52
C ALA A 41 -13.81 -43.98 -16.14
N PRO A 42 -13.30 -44.84 -17.03
CA PRO A 42 -13.12 -46.28 -16.74
C PRO A 42 -12.30 -46.51 -15.47
N GLY A 43 -12.73 -47.46 -14.64
CA GLY A 43 -12.06 -47.80 -13.38
C GLY A 43 -12.50 -46.95 -12.19
N PHE A 44 -13.40 -45.98 -12.38
CA PHE A 44 -13.95 -45.14 -11.32
C PHE A 44 -15.45 -45.36 -11.12
N ARG A 45 -15.91 -45.01 -9.92
CA ARG A 45 -17.33 -45.00 -9.53
C ARG A 45 -17.64 -43.71 -8.79
N VAL A 46 -18.81 -43.14 -9.05
CA VAL A 46 -19.30 -41.95 -8.35
C VAL A 46 -20.71 -42.20 -7.82
N GLU A 47 -21.00 -41.73 -6.61
CA GLU A 47 -22.31 -41.81 -5.99
C GLU A 47 -22.63 -40.53 -5.21
N VAL A 48 -23.91 -40.16 -5.13
CA VAL A 48 -24.37 -39.05 -4.29
C VAL A 48 -24.49 -39.55 -2.84
N VAL A 49 -23.82 -38.86 -1.91
CA VAL A 49 -23.83 -39.21 -0.48
C VAL A 49 -24.78 -38.34 0.34
N ALA A 50 -25.01 -37.10 -0.11
CA ALA A 50 -25.89 -36.13 0.53
C ALA A 50 -26.53 -35.21 -0.51
N ASN A 51 -27.75 -34.74 -0.25
CA ASN A 51 -28.45 -33.75 -1.05
C ASN A 51 -29.24 -32.77 -0.16
N GLY A 52 -29.84 -31.74 -0.77
CA GLY A 52 -30.66 -30.76 -0.04
C GLY A 52 -29.85 -29.78 0.83
N LEU A 53 -28.54 -29.67 0.59
CA LEU A 53 -27.69 -28.67 1.20
C LEU A 53 -27.87 -27.32 0.50
N ARG A 54 -27.65 -26.23 1.22
CA ARG A 54 -27.72 -24.88 0.68
C ARG A 54 -26.36 -24.45 0.15
N ASP A 55 -26.23 -24.40 -1.17
CA ASP A 55 -25.04 -23.93 -1.89
C ASP A 55 -23.72 -24.46 -1.25
N PRO A 56 -23.53 -25.79 -1.12
CA PRO A 56 -22.36 -26.37 -0.45
C PRO A 56 -21.06 -26.01 -1.18
N ARG A 57 -20.11 -25.43 -0.44
CA ARG A 57 -18.82 -24.94 -0.94
C ARG A 57 -17.68 -25.86 -0.48
N SER A 58 -16.76 -25.38 0.35
CA SER A 58 -15.60 -26.15 0.79
C SER A 58 -15.99 -27.30 1.72
N LEU A 59 -15.21 -28.37 1.64
CA LEU A 59 -15.38 -29.61 2.39
C LEU A 59 -14.17 -29.88 3.27
N LEU A 60 -14.38 -30.40 4.46
CA LEU A 60 -13.29 -30.74 5.38
C LEU A 60 -13.71 -31.86 6.35
N PHE A 61 -12.90 -32.90 6.49
CA PHE A 61 -13.16 -33.94 7.50
C PHE A 61 -12.57 -33.55 8.86
N ASP A 62 -13.31 -33.80 9.93
CA ASP A 62 -12.76 -33.79 11.28
C ASP A 62 -12.09 -35.12 11.66
N GLN A 63 -11.41 -35.12 12.80
CA GLN A 63 -10.67 -36.28 13.30
C GLN A 63 -11.56 -37.49 13.65
N GLN A 64 -12.88 -37.29 13.78
CA GLN A 64 -13.85 -38.35 14.04
C GLN A 64 -14.58 -38.79 12.76
N GLY A 65 -14.14 -38.35 11.59
CA GLY A 65 -14.70 -38.72 10.29
C GLY A 65 -16.01 -38.01 9.94
N GLY A 66 -16.38 -36.95 10.68
CA GLY A 66 -17.49 -36.07 10.30
C GLY A 66 -17.08 -35.16 9.15
N LEU A 67 -17.93 -35.06 8.13
CA LEU A 67 -17.72 -34.16 7.00
C LEU A 67 -18.31 -32.79 7.30
N LEU A 68 -17.45 -31.79 7.49
CA LEU A 68 -17.84 -30.39 7.59
C LEU A 68 -18.04 -29.81 6.19
N VAL A 69 -19.12 -29.04 6.03
CA VAL A 69 -19.52 -28.41 4.78
C VAL A 69 -19.84 -26.94 5.05
N VAL A 70 -19.20 -26.05 4.32
CA VAL A 70 -19.60 -24.63 4.29
C VAL A 70 -20.83 -24.51 3.39
N GLU A 71 -21.97 -24.15 3.95
CA GLU A 71 -23.21 -23.87 3.23
C GLU A 71 -23.39 -22.35 3.12
N GLN A 72 -23.23 -21.81 1.90
CA GLN A 72 -23.25 -20.36 1.69
C GLN A 72 -24.61 -19.76 2.11
N GLY A 73 -24.58 -18.69 2.91
CA GLY A 73 -25.79 -18.07 3.46
C GLY A 73 -26.44 -18.85 4.61
N ARG A 74 -25.73 -19.83 5.19
CA ARG A 74 -26.16 -20.58 6.38
C ARG A 74 -25.06 -20.69 7.45
N GLY A 75 -23.84 -21.09 7.05
CA GLY A 75 -22.73 -21.33 7.97
C GLY A 75 -22.05 -22.67 7.72
N ILE A 76 -21.70 -23.40 8.78
CA ILE A 76 -20.99 -24.68 8.69
C ILE A 76 -21.85 -25.80 9.27
N SER A 77 -22.10 -26.83 8.46
CA SER A 77 -22.79 -28.05 8.86
C SER A 77 -21.81 -29.22 8.96
N ARG A 78 -22.13 -30.21 9.79
CA ARG A 78 -21.40 -31.47 9.95
C ARG A 78 -22.30 -32.66 9.63
N LEU A 79 -21.85 -33.49 8.71
CA LEU A 79 -22.53 -34.70 8.26
C LEU A 79 -21.79 -35.91 8.84
N SER A 80 -22.51 -36.75 9.59
CA SER A 80 -22.02 -38.08 9.97
C SER A 80 -22.24 -39.04 8.79
N LEU A 81 -21.20 -39.77 8.39
CA LEU A 81 -21.25 -40.66 7.24
C LEU A 81 -21.10 -42.12 7.67
N THR A 82 -21.88 -43.01 7.06
CA THR A 82 -21.80 -44.46 7.27
C THR A 82 -21.76 -45.21 5.93
N GLY A 83 -21.21 -46.42 5.94
CA GLY A 83 -21.07 -47.28 4.76
C GLY A 83 -19.63 -47.38 4.22
N ASP A 84 -19.46 -48.30 3.27
CA ASP A 84 -18.17 -48.67 2.70
C ASP A 84 -18.14 -48.47 1.18
N GLY A 85 -16.92 -48.35 0.66
CA GLY A 85 -16.65 -48.00 -0.72
C GLY A 85 -17.42 -46.76 -1.16
N ALA A 86 -18.10 -46.84 -2.30
CA ALA A 86 -18.98 -45.78 -2.80
C ALA A 86 -20.42 -45.85 -2.24
N CYS A 87 -20.75 -46.83 -1.40
CA CYS A 87 -22.07 -46.95 -0.77
C CYS A 87 -22.14 -46.17 0.54
N VAL A 88 -21.75 -44.89 0.51
CA VAL A 88 -21.74 -43.98 1.66
C VAL A 88 -23.03 -43.17 1.69
N GLN A 89 -23.58 -42.98 2.89
CA GLN A 89 -24.77 -42.16 3.11
C GLN A 89 -24.65 -41.35 4.41
N VAL A 90 -25.42 -40.28 4.51
CA VAL A 90 -25.59 -39.55 5.77
C VAL A 90 -26.31 -40.41 6.81
N GLU A 91 -25.75 -40.47 8.01
CA GLU A 91 -26.33 -41.12 9.19
C GLU A 91 -26.89 -40.07 10.14
N GLY A 92 -28.14 -40.25 10.56
CA GLY A 92 -28.79 -39.36 11.52
C GLY A 92 -29.12 -37.97 10.95
N GLN A 93 -29.17 -36.97 11.82
CA GLN A 93 -29.48 -35.59 11.46
C GLN A 93 -28.21 -34.81 11.17
N VAL A 94 -28.26 -33.91 10.18
CA VAL A 94 -27.18 -32.96 9.90
C VAL A 94 -27.03 -32.03 11.10
N GLN A 95 -25.82 -31.99 11.66
CA GLN A 95 -25.49 -31.17 12.81
C GLN A 95 -25.07 -29.79 12.33
N ASN A 96 -25.52 -28.75 13.01
CA ASN A 96 -25.07 -27.40 12.73
C ASN A 96 -23.88 -27.06 13.66
N VAL A 97 -22.77 -26.57 13.09
CA VAL A 97 -21.51 -26.30 13.78
C VAL A 97 -21.33 -24.80 14.03
N VAL A 98 -21.61 -23.98 13.02
CA VAL A 98 -21.54 -22.51 13.09
C VAL A 98 -22.72 -21.93 12.33
N GLU A 99 -23.53 -21.07 12.98
CA GLU A 99 -24.57 -20.26 12.31
C GLU A 99 -24.02 -18.88 12.02
N ASP A 100 -23.63 -18.66 10.77
CA ASP A 100 -23.16 -17.36 10.28
C ASP A 100 -23.38 -17.33 8.77
N ASP A 101 -24.37 -16.53 8.34
CA ASP A 101 -24.75 -16.41 6.94
C ASP A 101 -23.76 -15.60 6.09
N SER A 102 -22.76 -14.98 6.74
CA SER A 102 -21.66 -14.29 6.05
C SER A 102 -20.56 -15.25 5.56
N LEU A 103 -20.47 -16.46 6.12
CA LEU A 103 -19.54 -17.49 5.67
C LEU A 103 -19.93 -17.98 4.29
N ASN A 104 -18.97 -17.98 3.36
CA ASN A 104 -19.29 -18.17 1.95
C ASN A 104 -18.38 -19.15 1.19
N HIS A 105 -17.24 -19.57 1.74
CA HIS A 105 -16.36 -20.51 1.06
C HIS A 105 -15.29 -21.15 1.95
N GLY A 106 -14.33 -20.37 2.47
CA GLY A 106 -13.11 -20.91 3.07
C GLY A 106 -13.33 -21.62 4.39
N ILE A 107 -12.67 -22.76 4.57
CA ILE A 107 -12.63 -23.56 5.80
C ILE A 107 -11.26 -24.24 5.95
N ALA A 108 -10.73 -24.33 7.16
CA ALA A 108 -9.51 -25.07 7.47
C ALA A 108 -9.48 -25.50 8.93
N PHE A 109 -8.70 -26.53 9.27
CA PHE A 109 -8.36 -26.87 10.65
C PHE A 109 -6.91 -26.48 10.95
N SER A 110 -6.62 -26.17 12.22
CA SER A 110 -5.25 -26.26 12.74
C SER A 110 -4.73 -27.69 12.55
N GLN A 111 -3.41 -27.86 12.51
CA GLN A 111 -2.79 -29.17 12.31
C GLN A 111 -3.20 -30.21 13.37
N ASP A 112 -3.49 -29.77 14.60
CA ASP A 112 -3.96 -30.62 15.68
C ASP A 112 -5.47 -30.88 15.68
N GLY A 113 -6.22 -30.30 14.72
CA GLY A 113 -7.66 -30.44 14.57
C GLY A 113 -8.51 -29.73 15.63
N LYS A 114 -7.90 -28.93 16.52
CA LYS A 114 -8.59 -28.30 17.66
C LYS A 114 -9.09 -26.90 17.41
N THR A 115 -8.66 -26.25 16.32
CA THR A 115 -9.13 -24.92 15.94
C THR A 115 -9.72 -24.99 14.53
N LEU A 116 -10.99 -24.66 14.42
CA LEU A 116 -11.70 -24.51 13.15
C LEU A 116 -11.56 -23.07 12.67
N TYR A 117 -11.12 -22.87 11.44
CA TYR A 117 -11.07 -21.59 10.75
C TYR A 117 -12.11 -21.56 9.64
N ALA A 118 -12.78 -20.42 9.46
CA ALA A 118 -13.65 -20.18 8.32
C ALA A 118 -13.67 -18.70 7.95
N SER A 119 -14.09 -18.39 6.74
CA SER A 119 -14.01 -17.01 6.21
C SER A 119 -15.35 -16.50 5.69
N SER A 120 -15.62 -15.23 5.98
CA SER A 120 -16.58 -14.42 5.23
C SER A 120 -15.87 -13.71 4.06
N HIS A 121 -16.56 -12.78 3.40
CA HIS A 121 -15.97 -11.93 2.38
C HIS A 121 -14.94 -10.93 2.94
N SER A 122 -15.03 -10.56 4.22
CA SER A 122 -14.21 -9.51 4.83
C SER A 122 -13.17 -10.04 5.82
N ASN A 123 -13.45 -11.17 6.47
CA ASN A 123 -12.67 -11.66 7.62
C ASN A 123 -12.42 -13.17 7.56
N VAL A 124 -11.36 -13.60 8.26
CA VAL A 124 -11.11 -14.99 8.66
C VAL A 124 -11.33 -15.09 10.15
N TYR A 125 -12.17 -16.02 10.55
CA TYR A 125 -12.53 -16.31 11.93
C TYR A 125 -11.91 -17.63 12.40
N ALA A 126 -11.78 -17.80 13.71
CA ALA A 126 -11.43 -19.05 14.35
C ALA A 126 -12.36 -19.38 15.52
N TRP A 127 -12.55 -20.67 15.77
CA TRP A 127 -13.24 -21.24 16.91
C TRP A 127 -12.44 -22.41 17.46
N ASP A 128 -12.46 -22.60 18.77
CA ASP A 128 -12.04 -23.89 19.35
C ASP A 128 -13.08 -24.94 18.97
N TYR A 129 -12.63 -26.13 18.58
CA TYR A 129 -13.47 -27.20 18.04
C TYR A 129 -13.23 -28.52 18.77
N ASP A 130 -14.31 -29.17 19.19
CA ASP A 130 -14.28 -30.51 19.78
C ASP A 130 -14.88 -31.51 18.77
N ALA A 131 -14.01 -32.25 18.09
CA ALA A 131 -14.40 -33.26 17.10
C ALA A 131 -15.24 -34.39 17.71
N SER A 132 -15.06 -34.71 19.00
CA SER A 132 -15.85 -35.75 19.67
C SER A 132 -17.33 -35.35 19.85
N GLN A 133 -17.59 -34.05 19.95
CA GLN A 133 -18.92 -33.48 20.05
C GLN A 133 -19.44 -32.94 18.71
N GLY A 134 -18.55 -32.75 17.73
CA GLY A 134 -18.90 -32.22 16.42
C GLY A 134 -19.33 -30.75 16.43
N LYS A 135 -18.80 -29.94 17.37
CA LYS A 135 -19.20 -28.54 17.54
C LYS A 135 -18.05 -27.64 17.99
N THR A 136 -18.25 -26.33 17.86
CA THR A 136 -17.37 -25.32 18.46
C THR A 136 -17.58 -25.22 19.98
N THR A 137 -16.53 -24.85 20.70
CA THR A 137 -16.52 -24.73 22.17
C THR A 137 -16.11 -23.34 22.67
N SER A 138 -15.91 -22.39 21.76
CA SER A 138 -15.59 -20.99 22.08
C SER A 138 -16.43 -20.03 21.23
N ASP A 139 -16.43 -18.76 21.61
CA ASP A 139 -16.86 -17.68 20.71
C ASP A 139 -15.87 -17.55 19.54
N SER A 140 -16.32 -16.91 18.44
CA SER A 140 -15.50 -16.61 17.29
C SER A 140 -14.45 -15.54 17.62
N ARG A 141 -13.23 -15.69 17.07
CA ARG A 141 -12.19 -14.66 17.11
C ARG A 141 -11.70 -14.33 15.70
N ASP A 142 -11.48 -13.04 15.44
CA ASP A 142 -10.91 -12.58 14.18
C ASP A 142 -9.41 -12.92 14.09
N ILE A 143 -9.00 -13.51 12.97
CA ILE A 143 -7.61 -13.88 12.67
C ILE A 143 -7.04 -12.94 11.61
N VAL A 144 -7.79 -12.70 10.54
CA VAL A 144 -7.44 -11.76 9.47
C VAL A 144 -8.66 -10.93 9.15
N GLN A 145 -8.50 -9.61 9.03
CA GLN A 145 -9.57 -8.66 8.73
C GLN A 145 -9.18 -7.72 7.60
N GLY A 146 -10.10 -6.85 7.19
CA GLY A 146 -9.83 -5.80 6.21
C GLY A 146 -9.75 -6.30 4.76
N MET A 147 -10.40 -7.41 4.42
CA MET A 147 -10.42 -7.95 3.05
C MET A 147 -11.49 -7.31 2.14
N GLY A 148 -12.06 -6.18 2.57
CA GLY A 148 -13.01 -5.37 1.79
C GLY A 148 -14.46 -5.84 1.89
N ASP A 149 -15.33 -5.14 1.16
CA ASP A 149 -16.78 -5.35 1.16
C ASP A 149 -17.20 -6.51 0.25
N ASN A 150 -18.50 -6.82 0.23
CA ASN A 150 -19.12 -7.85 -0.60
C ASN A 150 -19.26 -7.41 -2.08
N GLU A 151 -18.16 -7.01 -2.72
CA GLU A 151 -18.07 -6.58 -4.12
C GLU A 151 -17.11 -7.46 -4.93
N GLY A 152 -17.44 -7.75 -6.20
CA GLY A 152 -16.60 -8.56 -7.09
C GLY A 152 -16.46 -10.02 -6.64
N HIS A 153 -15.22 -10.49 -6.51
CA HIS A 153 -14.91 -11.85 -6.05
C HIS A 153 -14.84 -11.90 -4.52
N THR A 154 -15.80 -12.56 -3.89
CA THR A 154 -16.06 -12.43 -2.45
C THR A 154 -15.62 -13.64 -1.63
N THR A 155 -15.17 -14.73 -2.25
CA THR A 155 -14.63 -15.90 -1.56
C THR A 155 -13.25 -15.63 -0.98
N ARG A 156 -12.94 -16.20 0.19
CA ARG A 156 -11.61 -16.13 0.82
C ARG A 156 -11.10 -17.53 1.16
N THR A 157 -10.48 -18.20 0.20
CA THR A 157 -10.07 -19.59 0.41
C THR A 157 -9.02 -19.70 1.49
N LEU A 158 -9.14 -20.72 2.34
CA LEU A 158 -8.24 -21.00 3.45
C LEU A 158 -7.49 -22.31 3.20
N LEU A 159 -6.20 -22.33 3.52
CA LEU A 159 -5.38 -23.54 3.56
C LEU A 159 -4.44 -23.47 4.75
N MET A 160 -4.50 -24.45 5.65
CA MET A 160 -3.49 -24.61 6.70
C MET A 160 -2.35 -25.46 6.16
N SER A 161 -1.13 -24.93 6.17
CA SER A 161 0.06 -25.67 5.78
C SER A 161 0.26 -26.89 6.68
N GLN A 162 0.60 -28.03 6.07
CA GLN A 162 0.98 -29.25 6.77
C GLN A 162 2.50 -29.33 6.93
N LYS A 163 3.27 -28.66 6.07
CA LYS A 163 4.74 -28.61 6.14
C LYS A 163 5.28 -27.55 7.11
N VAL A 164 4.55 -26.46 7.32
CA VAL A 164 4.98 -25.35 8.17
C VAL A 164 3.89 -25.03 9.21
N PRO A 165 4.09 -25.48 10.47
CA PRO A 165 3.11 -25.31 11.53
C PRO A 165 2.67 -23.85 11.74
N GLY A 166 1.36 -23.66 11.86
CA GLY A 166 0.75 -22.35 12.13
C GLY A 166 0.69 -21.40 10.93
N MET A 167 1.07 -21.83 9.72
CA MET A 167 0.92 -20.99 8.52
C MET A 167 -0.44 -21.22 7.85
N LEU A 168 -1.33 -20.23 7.99
CA LEU A 168 -2.64 -20.20 7.33
C LEU A 168 -2.57 -19.31 6.08
N LEU A 169 -2.81 -19.89 4.92
CA LEU A 169 -2.92 -19.15 3.66
C LEU A 169 -4.35 -18.64 3.46
N VAL A 170 -4.44 -17.44 2.88
CA VAL A 170 -5.68 -16.79 2.48
C VAL A 170 -5.55 -16.34 1.04
N SER A 171 -6.49 -16.77 0.19
CA SER A 171 -6.64 -16.24 -1.17
C SER A 171 -7.70 -15.14 -1.21
N ARG A 172 -7.43 -14.05 -1.93
CA ARG A 172 -8.37 -12.95 -2.13
C ARG A 172 -8.36 -12.50 -3.59
N GLY A 173 -9.51 -12.61 -4.25
CA GLY A 173 -9.71 -12.16 -5.64
C GLY A 173 -9.90 -10.65 -5.81
N SER A 174 -10.11 -10.24 -7.06
CA SER A 174 -10.35 -8.87 -7.53
C SER A 174 -11.75 -8.35 -7.21
N VAL A 175 -11.94 -7.03 -7.17
CA VAL A 175 -13.27 -6.43 -6.93
C VAL A 175 -14.08 -6.19 -8.21
N GLY A 176 -13.61 -6.70 -9.36
CA GLY A 176 -14.29 -6.60 -10.64
C GLY A 176 -13.58 -7.42 -11.71
N ASN A 177 -14.13 -7.45 -12.93
CA ASN A 177 -13.55 -8.26 -14.01
C ASN A 177 -12.13 -7.78 -14.40
N ILE A 178 -11.99 -6.48 -14.70
CA ILE A 178 -10.70 -5.78 -14.86
C ILE A 178 -10.58 -4.76 -13.73
N ASP A 179 -9.75 -5.07 -12.74
CA ASP A 179 -9.57 -4.30 -11.52
C ASP A 179 -8.19 -3.64 -11.51
N LEU A 180 -8.13 -2.40 -11.97
CA LEU A 180 -6.87 -1.66 -12.07
C LEU A 180 -6.22 -1.36 -10.72
N GLN A 181 -6.93 -1.49 -9.59
CA GLN A 181 -6.31 -1.29 -8.28
C GLN A 181 -5.27 -2.38 -7.97
N THR A 182 -5.36 -3.53 -8.64
CA THR A 182 -4.44 -4.66 -8.50
C THR A 182 -3.08 -4.42 -9.18
N LEU A 183 -2.94 -3.32 -9.93
CA LEU A 183 -1.62 -2.80 -10.34
C LEU A 183 -0.79 -2.35 -9.13
N ASP A 184 -1.44 -2.09 -7.99
CA ASP A 184 -0.81 -1.73 -6.72
C ASP A 184 -0.98 -2.88 -5.72
N VAL A 185 0.11 -3.60 -5.48
CA VAL A 185 0.17 -4.74 -4.55
C VAL A 185 -0.22 -4.36 -3.12
N THR A 186 -0.06 -3.08 -2.74
CA THR A 186 -0.36 -2.62 -1.36
C THR A 186 -1.85 -2.64 -1.03
N THR A 187 -2.72 -2.74 -2.05
CA THR A 187 -4.17 -2.92 -1.85
C THR A 187 -4.51 -4.30 -1.26
N GLY A 188 -3.60 -5.27 -1.40
CA GLY A 188 -3.80 -6.66 -1.00
C GLY A 188 -4.96 -7.34 -1.72
N VAL A 189 -5.34 -6.87 -2.91
CA VAL A 189 -6.41 -7.45 -3.75
C VAL A 189 -5.76 -8.29 -4.85
N SER A 190 -6.40 -9.39 -5.25
CA SER A 190 -5.83 -10.34 -6.21
C SER A 190 -4.48 -10.91 -5.76
N THR A 191 -4.46 -11.39 -4.51
CA THR A 191 -3.27 -11.90 -3.84
C THR A 191 -3.53 -13.22 -3.11
N ILE A 192 -2.49 -14.03 -2.98
CA ILE A 192 -2.41 -15.12 -1.99
C ILE A 192 -1.37 -14.73 -0.94
N LYS A 193 -1.75 -14.76 0.34
CA LYS A 193 -0.88 -14.42 1.46
C LYS A 193 -0.93 -15.49 2.54
N ALA A 194 0.15 -15.64 3.30
CA ALA A 194 0.27 -16.59 4.41
C ALA A 194 0.48 -15.86 5.75
N PHE A 195 -0.27 -16.28 6.77
CA PHE A 195 -0.29 -15.66 8.09
C PHE A 195 0.12 -16.67 9.15
N ASN A 196 1.05 -16.30 10.03
CA ASN A 196 1.43 -17.14 11.15
C ASN A 196 0.44 -16.95 12.30
N VAL A 197 -0.47 -17.91 12.49
CA VAL A 197 -1.52 -17.83 13.50
C VAL A 197 -1.05 -18.22 14.90
N ASN A 198 0.13 -18.85 15.03
CA ASN A 198 0.71 -19.20 16.33
C ASN A 198 1.38 -18.00 17.02
N ASN A 199 1.87 -17.03 16.24
CA ASN A 199 2.51 -15.81 16.75
C ASN A 199 1.52 -14.65 16.94
N MET A 200 0.22 -14.91 16.78
CA MET A 200 -0.79 -13.87 16.92
C MET A 200 -0.88 -13.45 18.39
N THR A 201 -0.92 -12.14 18.64
CA THR A 201 -1.08 -11.60 19.99
C THR A 201 -2.57 -11.60 20.36
N SER A 202 -3.22 -10.44 20.38
CA SER A 202 -4.65 -10.29 20.68
C SER A 202 -5.45 -9.57 19.58
N SER A 203 -4.78 -9.00 18.57
CA SER A 203 -5.41 -8.32 17.44
C SER A 203 -5.30 -9.14 16.16
N ALA A 204 -6.37 -9.16 15.38
CA ALA A 204 -6.37 -9.75 14.05
C ALA A 204 -5.36 -9.05 13.13
N TYR A 205 -4.83 -9.80 12.15
CA TYR A 205 -4.00 -9.23 11.11
C TYR A 205 -4.83 -8.36 10.16
N GLU A 206 -4.30 -7.21 9.75
CA GLU A 206 -4.86 -6.45 8.63
C GLU A 206 -4.34 -7.06 7.32
N HIS A 207 -5.23 -7.58 6.48
CA HIS A 207 -4.85 -8.36 5.30
C HIS A 207 -3.88 -7.62 4.36
N ALA A 208 -4.16 -6.35 4.06
CA ALA A 208 -3.37 -5.57 3.10
C ALA A 208 -1.89 -5.40 3.54
N PRO A 209 -1.58 -4.86 4.73
CA PRO A 209 -0.19 -4.66 5.15
C PRO A 209 0.47 -5.90 5.80
N SER A 210 -0.29 -6.90 6.27
CA SER A 210 0.26 -8.04 7.02
C SER A 210 0.30 -9.34 6.23
N GLY A 211 1.04 -10.34 6.72
CA GLY A 211 1.16 -11.65 6.08
C GLY A 211 2.20 -11.70 4.96
N MET A 212 2.80 -12.86 4.79
CA MET A 212 3.79 -13.15 3.76
C MET A 212 3.10 -13.23 2.40
N LEU A 213 3.50 -12.39 1.44
CA LEU A 213 2.97 -12.44 0.08
C LEU A 213 3.54 -13.64 -0.67
N LEU A 214 2.67 -14.51 -1.19
CA LEU A 214 3.07 -15.65 -2.03
C LEU A 214 2.90 -15.35 -3.52
N GLY A 215 1.90 -14.54 -3.88
CA GLY A 215 1.69 -14.10 -5.25
C GLY A 215 0.65 -12.99 -5.31
N TRP A 216 0.77 -12.14 -6.33
CA TRP A 216 -0.20 -11.09 -6.65
C TRP A 216 -0.42 -11.00 -8.15
N GLY A 217 -1.38 -10.20 -8.61
CA GLY A 217 -1.81 -10.26 -10.01
C GLY A 217 -2.49 -11.60 -10.34
N LEU A 218 -3.25 -12.13 -9.37
CA LEU A 218 -4.07 -13.33 -9.46
C LEU A 218 -5.55 -12.90 -9.40
N ARG A 219 -6.23 -12.77 -10.54
CA ARG A 219 -7.60 -12.23 -10.64
C ARG A 219 -8.53 -12.87 -9.62
N ASN A 220 -8.59 -14.20 -9.55
CA ASN A 220 -9.36 -14.94 -8.56
C ASN A 220 -8.89 -16.41 -8.45
N SER A 221 -7.75 -16.63 -7.79
CA SER A 221 -7.20 -17.96 -7.52
C SER A 221 -7.93 -18.65 -6.35
N VAL A 222 -9.12 -19.19 -6.61
CA VAL A 222 -9.95 -19.78 -5.55
C VAL A 222 -9.32 -21.06 -5.01
N GLY A 223 -8.95 -22.01 -5.86
CA GLY A 223 -8.32 -23.25 -5.39
C GLY A 223 -6.86 -23.01 -5.01
N ILE A 224 -6.48 -23.42 -3.80
CA ILE A 224 -5.09 -23.42 -3.32
C ILE A 224 -4.75 -24.75 -2.64
N ALA A 225 -3.55 -25.27 -2.87
CA ALA A 225 -3.07 -26.51 -2.25
C ALA A 225 -1.57 -26.48 -1.99
N GLU A 226 -1.16 -27.25 -0.97
CA GLU A 226 0.24 -27.57 -0.67
C GLU A 226 0.55 -28.97 -1.19
N GLU A 227 1.55 -29.08 -2.05
CA GLU A 227 2.03 -30.35 -2.58
C GLU A 227 2.72 -31.15 -1.46
N PRO A 228 2.29 -32.39 -1.16
CA PRO A 228 2.62 -33.05 0.10
C PRO A 228 4.04 -33.61 0.19
N VAL A 229 4.78 -33.76 -0.92
CA VAL A 229 6.16 -34.23 -0.89
C VAL A 229 7.10 -33.06 -0.56
N THR A 230 7.08 -32.03 -1.39
CA THR A 230 8.01 -30.89 -1.37
C THR A 230 7.53 -29.71 -0.53
N GLY A 231 6.21 -29.58 -0.32
CA GLY A 231 5.60 -28.40 0.30
C GLY A 231 5.40 -27.23 -0.66
N GLY A 232 5.46 -27.48 -1.98
CA GLY A 232 5.22 -26.47 -2.99
C GLY A 232 3.78 -25.97 -2.98
N ILE A 233 3.58 -24.64 -3.01
CA ILE A 233 2.24 -24.05 -3.02
C ILE A 233 1.76 -23.87 -4.46
N TYR A 234 0.59 -24.41 -4.76
CA TYR A 234 -0.08 -24.29 -6.05
C TYR A 234 -1.44 -23.60 -5.90
N SER A 235 -1.84 -22.82 -6.90
CA SER A 235 -3.21 -22.32 -7.04
C SER A 235 -3.78 -22.60 -8.41
N VAL A 236 -5.12 -22.56 -8.51
CA VAL A 236 -5.84 -22.58 -9.78
C VAL A 236 -6.67 -21.31 -9.94
N GLU A 237 -6.58 -20.71 -11.13
CA GLU A 237 -7.02 -19.34 -11.41
C GLU A 237 -8.30 -19.29 -12.23
N ASN A 238 -9.20 -18.36 -11.89
CA ASN A 238 -10.32 -17.95 -12.74
C ASN A 238 -9.96 -16.65 -13.46
N SER A 239 -9.57 -16.75 -14.73
CA SER A 239 -9.05 -15.65 -15.53
C SER A 239 -10.16 -14.73 -16.07
N VAL A 240 -9.81 -13.74 -16.90
CA VAL A 240 -10.70 -12.63 -17.23
C VAL A 240 -11.84 -12.98 -18.19
N ASP A 241 -12.99 -12.38 -17.95
CA ASP A 241 -14.16 -12.46 -18.82
C ASP A 241 -14.10 -11.44 -19.96
N ASN A 242 -14.76 -11.76 -21.08
CA ASN A 242 -14.90 -10.88 -22.25
C ASN A 242 -13.56 -10.26 -22.73
N LEU A 243 -12.50 -11.06 -22.77
CA LEU A 243 -11.17 -10.57 -23.16
C LEU A 243 -11.15 -10.02 -24.59
N ASN A 244 -10.62 -8.80 -24.73
CA ASN A 244 -10.41 -8.14 -26.01
C ASN A 244 -8.91 -7.97 -26.31
N ARG A 245 -8.53 -8.25 -27.55
CA ARG A 245 -7.18 -8.10 -28.12
C ARG A 245 -7.26 -7.40 -29.47
N SER A 246 -6.52 -6.30 -29.66
CA SER A 246 -6.52 -5.51 -30.91
C SER A 246 -7.93 -5.14 -31.43
N GLY A 247 -8.87 -4.86 -30.53
CA GLY A 247 -10.27 -4.56 -30.86
C GLY A 247 -11.16 -5.78 -31.11
N GLN A 248 -10.59 -7.00 -31.11
CA GLN A 248 -11.32 -8.26 -31.31
C GLN A 248 -11.64 -8.93 -29.98
N LEU A 249 -12.89 -9.36 -29.81
CA LEU A 249 -13.29 -10.17 -28.66
C LEU A 249 -12.83 -11.62 -28.90
N ILE A 250 -11.89 -12.09 -28.09
CA ILE A 250 -11.27 -13.42 -28.22
C ILE A 250 -11.70 -14.37 -27.10
N LYS A 251 -12.82 -14.05 -26.45
CA LYS A 251 -13.24 -14.69 -25.20
C LYS A 251 -13.55 -16.18 -25.35
N GLU A 252 -13.96 -16.65 -26.52
CA GLU A 252 -14.49 -18.01 -26.65
C GLU A 252 -13.47 -19.10 -26.28
N ASN A 253 -12.19 -18.88 -26.59
CA ASN A 253 -11.13 -19.83 -26.27
C ASN A 253 -9.91 -19.16 -25.62
N ASN A 254 -10.03 -17.91 -25.15
CA ASN A 254 -8.99 -17.21 -24.42
C ASN A 254 -9.58 -16.28 -23.33
N PRO A 255 -8.80 -15.96 -22.28
CA PRO A 255 -7.51 -16.58 -21.96
C PRO A 255 -7.71 -17.99 -21.37
N GLY A 256 -6.61 -18.74 -21.27
CA GLY A 256 -6.64 -19.99 -20.50
C GLY A 256 -6.87 -19.72 -19.02
N GLU A 257 -7.53 -20.66 -18.35
CA GLU A 257 -7.44 -20.77 -16.89
C GLU A 257 -6.04 -21.29 -16.53
N GLU A 258 -5.62 -21.16 -15.28
CA GLU A 258 -4.21 -21.35 -14.93
C GLU A 258 -4.02 -22.27 -13.72
N MET A 259 -2.91 -23.00 -13.69
CA MET A 259 -2.31 -23.58 -12.49
C MET A 259 -0.99 -22.87 -12.22
N ASN A 260 -0.92 -22.13 -11.12
CA ASN A 260 0.20 -21.28 -10.74
C ASN A 260 1.01 -21.91 -9.59
N PHE A 261 2.34 -21.83 -9.66
CA PHE A 261 3.26 -22.28 -8.60
C PHE A 261 3.83 -21.07 -7.86
N HIS A 262 3.77 -21.07 -6.53
CA HIS A 262 4.07 -19.90 -5.68
C HIS A 262 5.31 -20.06 -4.78
N GLY A 263 6.11 -21.12 -5.00
CA GLY A 263 7.26 -21.42 -4.15
C GLY A 263 6.87 -22.18 -2.87
N TYR A 264 7.59 -21.91 -1.78
CA TYR A 264 7.55 -22.72 -0.56
C TYR A 264 7.40 -21.85 0.69
N LEU A 265 6.77 -22.39 1.72
CA LEU A 265 6.62 -21.72 3.02
C LEU A 265 7.77 -21.98 4.00
N ASN A 266 8.57 -23.02 3.74
CA ASN A 266 9.62 -23.49 4.66
C ASN A 266 10.93 -22.69 4.58
N GLY A 267 10.93 -21.52 3.92
CA GLY A 267 12.10 -20.69 3.69
C GLY A 267 12.98 -21.10 2.51
N THR A 268 12.61 -22.15 1.75
CA THR A 268 13.27 -22.48 0.49
C THR A 268 13.06 -21.34 -0.50
N THR A 269 14.15 -20.77 -1.00
CA THR A 269 14.11 -19.63 -1.91
C THR A 269 13.49 -20.03 -3.25
N SER A 270 12.54 -19.24 -3.71
CA SER A 270 11.89 -19.40 -5.01
C SER A 270 11.77 -18.04 -5.68
N SER A 271 12.16 -17.94 -6.95
CA SER A 271 12.12 -16.68 -7.70
C SER A 271 10.68 -16.19 -7.98
N VAL A 272 9.70 -17.07 -7.85
CA VAL A 272 8.28 -16.75 -8.11
C VAL A 272 7.51 -16.39 -6.84
N GLN A 273 8.08 -16.61 -5.65
CA GLN A 273 7.41 -16.27 -4.41
C GLN A 273 7.30 -14.75 -4.24
N GLY A 274 6.08 -14.26 -4.05
CA GLY A 274 5.75 -12.84 -3.99
C GLY A 274 5.71 -12.14 -5.35
N ALA A 275 5.88 -12.88 -6.46
CA ALA A 275 5.90 -12.33 -7.80
C ALA A 275 4.50 -12.01 -8.34
N ASN A 276 4.46 -11.29 -9.46
CA ASN A 276 3.22 -10.90 -10.14
C ASN A 276 2.89 -11.88 -11.28
N TYR A 277 1.69 -12.46 -11.23
CA TYR A 277 1.20 -13.47 -12.18
C TYR A 277 0.40 -12.88 -13.36
N GLY A 278 0.43 -11.56 -13.54
CA GLY A 278 0.04 -10.89 -14.79
C GLY A 278 -1.20 -10.01 -14.70
N TYR A 279 -2.22 -10.40 -13.94
CA TYR A 279 -3.46 -9.61 -13.83
C TYR A 279 -3.17 -8.19 -13.28
N PRO A 280 -3.80 -7.13 -13.82
CA PRO A 280 -4.88 -7.12 -14.80
C PRO A 280 -4.41 -6.88 -16.24
N SER A 281 -3.10 -6.96 -16.51
CA SER A 281 -2.50 -6.52 -17.77
C SER A 281 -2.10 -7.66 -18.71
N CYS A 282 -1.79 -8.82 -18.15
CA CYS A 282 -1.25 -9.97 -18.85
C CYS A 282 -2.10 -11.21 -18.57
N PHE A 283 -2.38 -11.99 -19.62
CA PHE A 283 -3.24 -13.16 -19.57
C PHE A 283 -2.62 -14.33 -20.33
N THR A 284 -2.95 -15.55 -19.93
CA THR A 284 -2.37 -16.76 -20.52
C THR A 284 -3.04 -17.15 -21.84
N ALA A 285 -2.23 -17.41 -22.87
CA ALA A 285 -2.71 -17.88 -24.16
C ALA A 285 -3.13 -19.36 -24.10
N TRP A 286 -4.33 -19.66 -24.62
CA TRP A 286 -4.83 -21.02 -24.78
C TRP A 286 -5.01 -21.38 -26.26
N ASN A 287 -5.87 -20.68 -26.99
CA ASN A 287 -5.94 -20.82 -28.46
C ASN A 287 -5.15 -19.69 -29.13
N THR A 288 -3.88 -19.93 -29.43
CA THR A 288 -2.96 -18.92 -29.96
C THR A 288 -3.38 -18.39 -31.35
N SER A 289 -4.07 -19.21 -32.15
CA SER A 289 -4.52 -18.82 -33.49
C SER A 289 -5.61 -17.74 -33.49
N GLU A 290 -6.31 -17.57 -32.37
CA GLU A 290 -7.36 -16.57 -32.18
C GLU A 290 -6.83 -15.25 -31.59
N ILE A 291 -5.53 -15.14 -31.29
CA ILE A 291 -4.96 -13.95 -30.64
C ILE A 291 -4.28 -13.08 -31.71
N PRO A 292 -4.85 -11.91 -32.07
CA PRO A 292 -4.22 -11.00 -33.02
C PRO A 292 -2.83 -10.54 -32.59
N ASP A 293 -1.93 -10.46 -33.58
CA ASP A 293 -0.56 -9.97 -33.42
C ASP A 293 0.22 -10.70 -32.32
N TYR A 294 -0.02 -12.00 -32.15
CA TYR A 294 0.63 -12.84 -31.16
C TYR A 294 1.43 -13.95 -31.83
N ASN A 295 2.68 -14.13 -31.42
CA ASN A 295 3.60 -15.14 -31.96
C ASN A 295 4.13 -16.10 -30.88
N GLY A 296 3.46 -16.13 -29.71
CA GLY A 296 3.81 -17.03 -28.61
C GLY A 296 3.10 -18.38 -28.70
N THR A 297 3.30 -19.21 -27.68
CA THR A 297 2.71 -20.55 -27.57
C THR A 297 1.69 -20.64 -26.44
N VAL A 298 0.91 -21.73 -26.41
CA VAL A 298 0.05 -22.08 -25.27
C VAL A 298 0.83 -21.97 -23.96
N GLY A 299 0.19 -21.43 -22.92
CA GLY A 299 0.77 -21.27 -21.59
C GLY A 299 1.67 -20.04 -21.42
N GLN A 300 2.06 -19.35 -22.49
CA GLN A 300 2.73 -18.06 -22.39
C GLN A 300 1.71 -16.92 -22.20
N GLN A 301 2.14 -15.84 -21.56
CA GLN A 301 1.29 -14.67 -21.36
C GLN A 301 1.37 -13.66 -22.50
N PHE A 302 0.28 -12.94 -22.72
CA PHE A 302 0.13 -11.85 -23.67
C PHE A 302 -0.62 -10.68 -23.03
N ALA A 303 -0.40 -9.47 -23.54
CA ALA A 303 -1.01 -8.26 -23.01
C ALA A 303 -2.48 -8.09 -23.44
N ILE A 304 -3.26 -7.46 -22.57
CA ILE A 304 -4.63 -7.03 -22.88
C ILE A 304 -4.67 -5.91 -23.92
N GLY A 305 -5.74 -5.87 -24.73
CA GLY A 305 -6.05 -4.73 -25.58
C GLY A 305 -5.05 -4.52 -26.72
N ASN A 306 -4.72 -3.26 -27.01
CA ASN A 306 -3.75 -2.91 -28.07
C ASN A 306 -2.33 -2.91 -27.51
N GLN A 307 -1.39 -3.49 -28.27
CA GLN A 307 0.04 -3.37 -28.00
C GLN A 307 0.46 -1.89 -27.94
N ASN A 308 1.16 -1.50 -26.88
CA ASN A 308 1.69 -0.13 -26.74
C ASN A 308 3.09 -0.13 -26.11
N ALA A 309 3.65 1.06 -25.91
CA ALA A 309 5.03 1.22 -25.43
C ALA A 309 5.23 0.74 -23.97
N THR A 310 4.17 0.67 -23.17
CA THR A 310 4.24 0.37 -21.73
C THR A 310 3.73 -1.02 -21.39
N VAL A 311 2.64 -1.46 -22.04
CA VAL A 311 2.03 -2.78 -21.85
C VAL A 311 1.95 -3.45 -23.21
N ASN A 312 2.77 -4.48 -23.40
CA ASN A 312 2.90 -5.28 -24.61
C ASN A 312 3.27 -6.73 -24.25
N ASP A 313 3.35 -7.60 -25.25
CA ASP A 313 3.59 -9.03 -24.97
C ASP A 313 4.99 -9.28 -24.41
N THR A 314 5.98 -8.48 -24.81
CA THR A 314 7.34 -8.56 -24.26
C THR A 314 7.36 -8.22 -22.76
N PHE A 315 6.61 -7.21 -22.34
CA PHE A 315 6.41 -6.90 -20.92
C PHE A 315 5.78 -8.09 -20.17
N CYS A 316 4.75 -8.72 -20.74
CA CYS A 316 4.14 -9.89 -20.11
C CYS A 316 5.09 -11.09 -20.02
N GLN A 317 5.98 -11.26 -21.00
CA GLN A 317 6.95 -12.36 -21.01
C GLN A 317 8.12 -12.14 -20.06
N ASN A 318 8.56 -10.89 -19.87
CA ASN A 318 9.77 -10.58 -19.11
C ASN A 318 9.49 -10.20 -17.65
N ASP A 319 8.36 -9.55 -17.37
CA ASP A 319 8.09 -8.92 -16.07
C ASP A 319 7.03 -9.67 -15.25
N ARG A 320 6.37 -10.68 -15.83
CA ARG A 320 5.31 -11.47 -15.18
C ARG A 320 5.66 -12.96 -15.13
N VAL A 321 5.04 -13.65 -14.19
CA VAL A 321 5.19 -15.11 -14.04
C VAL A 321 4.08 -15.81 -14.81
N ALA A 322 4.47 -16.54 -15.85
CA ALA A 322 3.57 -17.42 -16.59
C ALA A 322 3.18 -18.65 -15.73
N PRO A 323 2.00 -19.23 -15.97
CA PRO A 323 1.54 -20.37 -15.18
C PRO A 323 2.33 -21.64 -15.47
N ARG A 324 2.29 -22.58 -14.51
CA ARG A 324 2.91 -23.89 -14.69
C ARG A 324 2.15 -24.74 -15.70
N LEU A 325 0.83 -24.63 -15.74
CA LEU A 325 -0.04 -25.22 -16.76
C LEU A 325 -1.19 -24.25 -17.06
N ALA A 326 -1.73 -24.34 -18.27
CA ALA A 326 -2.98 -23.70 -18.65
C ALA A 326 -4.09 -24.75 -18.79
N PHE A 327 -5.34 -24.34 -18.63
CA PHE A 327 -6.53 -25.10 -18.96
C PHE A 327 -7.42 -24.31 -19.93
N GLN A 328 -8.39 -24.98 -20.53
CA GLN A 328 -9.34 -24.33 -21.43
C GLN A 328 -10.05 -23.16 -20.74
N ALA A 329 -10.21 -22.08 -21.50
CA ALA A 329 -10.89 -20.87 -21.08
C ALA A 329 -12.26 -21.14 -20.44
N HIS A 330 -12.56 -20.41 -19.36
CA HIS A 330 -13.84 -20.39 -18.64
C HIS A 330 -14.23 -21.69 -17.93
N MET A 331 -13.32 -22.65 -17.76
CA MET A 331 -13.63 -23.87 -16.98
C MET A 331 -13.90 -23.57 -15.50
N ALA A 332 -13.48 -22.39 -15.00
CA ALA A 332 -13.72 -21.88 -13.66
C ALA A 332 -13.25 -22.84 -12.54
N PRO A 333 -11.94 -23.06 -12.38
CA PRO A 333 -11.44 -23.99 -11.37
C PRO A 333 -11.62 -23.44 -9.95
N LEU A 334 -12.19 -24.22 -9.02
CA LEU A 334 -12.52 -23.72 -7.68
C LEU A 334 -11.79 -24.40 -6.53
N ASP A 335 -11.28 -25.61 -6.71
CA ASP A 335 -10.45 -26.29 -5.71
C ASP A 335 -9.39 -27.17 -6.39
N ILE A 336 -8.32 -27.40 -5.65
CA ILE A 336 -7.23 -28.31 -6.00
C ILE A 336 -6.88 -29.14 -4.76
N LYS A 337 -6.72 -30.46 -4.93
CA LYS A 337 -6.22 -31.36 -3.87
C LYS A 337 -5.22 -32.35 -4.44
N PHE A 338 -4.08 -32.47 -3.77
CA PHE A 338 -3.10 -33.50 -4.10
C PHE A 338 -3.49 -34.84 -3.46
N ASN A 339 -3.14 -35.92 -4.13
CA ASN A 339 -3.03 -37.23 -3.49
C ASN A 339 -1.95 -37.19 -2.39
N PRO A 340 -2.08 -37.96 -1.30
CA PRO A 340 -1.10 -37.97 -0.21
C PRO A 340 0.36 -38.22 -0.64
N ASN A 341 0.58 -38.96 -1.73
CA ASN A 341 1.91 -39.28 -2.26
C ASN A 341 2.44 -38.24 -3.27
N GLY A 342 1.70 -37.16 -3.57
CA GLY A 342 2.12 -36.10 -4.48
C GLY A 342 2.19 -36.49 -5.96
N THR A 343 1.60 -37.63 -6.36
CA THR A 343 1.68 -38.13 -7.75
C THR A 343 0.56 -37.63 -8.67
N ALA A 344 -0.45 -36.96 -8.12
CA ALA A 344 -1.51 -36.32 -8.90
C ALA A 344 -2.18 -35.18 -8.11
N ALA A 345 -2.71 -34.21 -8.85
CA ALA A 345 -3.59 -33.17 -8.36
C ALA A 345 -4.99 -33.32 -8.97
N TRP A 346 -6.03 -33.24 -8.15
CA TRP A 346 -7.43 -33.26 -8.54
C TRP A 346 -7.96 -31.83 -8.55
N VAL A 347 -8.63 -31.43 -9.62
CA VAL A 347 -9.09 -30.06 -9.84
C VAL A 347 -10.57 -30.07 -10.20
N THR A 348 -11.37 -29.29 -9.48
CA THR A 348 -12.79 -29.07 -9.78
C THR A 348 -12.94 -27.95 -10.79
N MET A 349 -13.61 -28.22 -11.90
CA MET A 349 -13.94 -27.23 -12.95
C MET A 349 -15.44 -26.91 -12.85
N HIS A 350 -15.77 -25.77 -12.24
CA HIS A 350 -17.15 -25.40 -11.88
C HIS A 350 -18.05 -25.09 -13.08
N GLY A 351 -17.44 -24.70 -14.20
CA GLY A 351 -18.10 -24.54 -15.48
C GLY A 351 -18.40 -23.10 -15.88
N SER A 352 -18.36 -22.87 -17.18
CA SER A 352 -18.39 -21.55 -17.82
C SER A 352 -19.76 -20.89 -17.82
N TRP A 353 -19.78 -19.58 -17.60
CA TRP A 353 -20.95 -18.73 -17.92
C TRP A 353 -20.69 -17.77 -19.09
N ASN A 354 -19.42 -17.51 -19.41
CA ASN A 354 -18.99 -16.48 -20.37
C ASN A 354 -18.40 -17.08 -21.67
N ARG A 355 -18.99 -18.20 -22.13
CA ARG A 355 -18.66 -18.90 -23.37
C ARG A 355 -19.95 -19.37 -24.04
N GLU A 356 -20.04 -19.32 -25.37
CA GLU A 356 -21.27 -19.71 -26.08
C GLU A 356 -21.57 -21.20 -25.94
N ASN A 357 -20.56 -22.04 -26.16
CA ASN A 357 -20.64 -23.46 -25.89
C ASN A 357 -20.09 -23.71 -24.48
N PRO A 358 -20.87 -24.26 -23.53
CA PRO A 358 -20.37 -24.43 -22.17
C PRO A 358 -19.13 -25.34 -22.10
N ALA A 359 -18.20 -25.02 -21.19
CA ALA A 359 -17.00 -25.79 -20.89
C ALA A 359 -16.84 -25.97 -19.37
N GLY A 360 -16.07 -26.97 -18.93
CA GLY A 360 -15.90 -27.31 -17.51
C GLY A 360 -16.95 -28.31 -17.03
N TYR A 361 -17.60 -28.04 -15.89
CA TYR A 361 -18.62 -28.90 -15.26
C TYR A 361 -18.13 -30.33 -14.97
N LYS A 362 -16.92 -30.44 -14.43
CA LYS A 362 -16.19 -31.71 -14.32
C LYS A 362 -15.15 -31.72 -13.19
N LEU A 363 -14.75 -32.91 -12.78
CA LEU A 363 -13.60 -33.20 -11.95
C LEU A 363 -12.50 -33.80 -12.83
N SER A 364 -11.32 -33.18 -12.82
CA SER A 364 -10.19 -33.59 -13.63
C SER A 364 -8.96 -33.92 -12.76
N LEU A 365 -8.08 -34.76 -13.28
CA LEU A 365 -6.84 -35.22 -12.66
C LEU A 365 -5.63 -34.74 -13.48
N VAL A 366 -4.64 -34.15 -12.83
CA VAL A 366 -3.36 -33.73 -13.41
C VAL A 366 -2.24 -34.59 -12.83
N PRO A 367 -1.53 -35.40 -13.64
CA PRO A 367 -0.41 -36.20 -13.15
C PRO A 367 0.79 -35.34 -12.72
N PHE A 368 1.39 -35.70 -11.59
CA PHE A 368 2.63 -35.12 -11.06
C PHE A 368 3.74 -36.18 -11.05
N ASP A 369 4.99 -35.74 -11.14
CA ASP A 369 6.17 -36.61 -11.22
C ASP A 369 6.56 -37.27 -9.89
N GLY A 370 5.88 -36.92 -8.80
CA GLY A 370 6.22 -37.34 -7.43
C GLY A 370 7.38 -36.55 -6.80
N ASN A 371 7.92 -35.56 -7.51
CA ASN A 371 8.95 -34.63 -7.05
C ASN A 371 8.46 -33.17 -7.07
N GLY A 372 7.13 -32.99 -7.02
CA GLY A 372 6.49 -31.69 -6.84
C GLY A 372 6.20 -30.92 -8.12
N SER A 373 6.30 -31.51 -9.31
CA SER A 373 5.98 -30.85 -10.59
C SER A 373 4.98 -31.64 -11.44
N PRO A 374 4.09 -30.97 -12.21
CA PRO A 374 3.27 -31.65 -13.21
C PRO A 374 4.14 -32.39 -14.23
N VAL A 375 3.68 -33.56 -14.70
CA VAL A 375 4.38 -34.33 -15.74
C VAL A 375 4.31 -33.61 -17.09
N ALA A 376 3.18 -32.96 -17.38
CA ALA A 376 2.97 -32.27 -18.65
C ALA A 376 3.84 -30.99 -18.77
N PRO A 377 4.33 -30.67 -19.97
CA PRO A 377 5.00 -29.38 -20.22
C PRO A 377 4.00 -28.22 -20.11
N SER A 378 4.49 -27.01 -19.88
CA SER A 378 3.65 -25.82 -19.67
C SER A 378 2.78 -25.42 -20.85
N ASN A 379 3.13 -25.85 -22.07
CA ASN A 379 2.38 -25.61 -23.30
C ASN A 379 1.39 -26.74 -23.67
N SER A 380 1.17 -27.70 -22.77
CA SER A 380 0.24 -28.81 -23.01
C SER A 380 -1.22 -28.34 -22.95
N THR A 381 -2.02 -28.77 -23.92
CA THR A 381 -3.48 -28.59 -23.92
C THR A 381 -4.25 -29.78 -23.38
N THR A 382 -3.55 -30.86 -23.00
CA THR A 382 -4.13 -32.14 -22.53
C THR A 382 -3.52 -32.56 -21.19
N ALA A 383 -3.09 -31.60 -20.38
CA ALA A 383 -2.43 -31.87 -19.09
C ALA A 383 -3.37 -32.43 -18.01
N ALA A 384 -4.67 -32.15 -18.13
CA ALA A 384 -5.72 -32.65 -17.25
C ALA A 384 -6.54 -33.74 -17.97
N THR A 385 -6.84 -34.82 -17.25
CA THR A 385 -7.71 -35.90 -17.72
C THR A 385 -8.99 -35.91 -16.91
N ASP A 386 -10.14 -36.00 -17.57
CA ASP A 386 -11.43 -35.93 -16.91
C ASP A 386 -11.77 -37.27 -16.23
N VAL A 387 -12.27 -37.19 -14.99
CA VAL A 387 -12.65 -38.38 -14.19
C VAL A 387 -14.16 -38.46 -13.99
N VAL A 388 -14.79 -37.33 -13.67
CA VAL A 388 -16.25 -37.21 -13.54
C VAL A 388 -16.69 -35.99 -14.31
N SER A 389 -17.66 -36.13 -15.22
CA SER A 389 -18.12 -35.03 -16.08
C SER A 389 -19.62 -35.10 -16.30
N ASN A 390 -20.23 -33.98 -16.67
CA ASN A 390 -21.62 -34.00 -17.15
C ASN A 390 -21.67 -34.60 -18.57
N PRO A 391 -22.67 -35.46 -18.87
CA PRO A 391 -22.73 -36.18 -20.15
C PRO A 391 -23.10 -35.28 -21.35
N ASP A 392 -23.76 -34.15 -21.11
CA ASP A 392 -24.16 -33.19 -22.14
C ASP A 392 -23.91 -31.76 -21.65
N LEU A 393 -22.89 -31.11 -22.20
CA LEU A 393 -22.53 -29.74 -21.84
C LEU A 393 -23.54 -28.70 -22.37
N SER A 394 -24.34 -29.01 -23.40
CA SER A 394 -25.34 -28.06 -23.93
C SER A 394 -26.49 -27.83 -22.96
N ALA A 395 -26.69 -28.73 -22.01
CA ALA A 395 -27.67 -28.58 -20.93
C ALA A 395 -27.15 -27.76 -19.74
N CYS A 396 -25.86 -27.40 -19.71
CA CYS A 396 -25.26 -26.69 -18.59
C CYS A 396 -25.47 -25.16 -18.70
N PRO A 397 -25.61 -24.42 -17.58
CA PRO A 397 -25.50 -24.90 -16.19
C PRO A 397 -26.76 -25.61 -15.65
N ASP A 398 -27.95 -25.34 -16.20
CA ASP A 398 -29.23 -25.67 -15.54
C ASP A 398 -29.48 -27.19 -15.38
N GLY A 399 -28.95 -27.99 -16.30
CA GLY A 399 -29.03 -29.44 -16.33
C GLY A 399 -27.85 -30.18 -15.71
N CYS A 400 -26.91 -29.48 -15.07
CA CYS A 400 -25.60 -30.03 -14.71
C CYS A 400 -25.25 -29.85 -13.21
N PHE A 401 -24.44 -30.77 -12.67
CA PHE A 401 -23.75 -30.54 -11.41
C PHE A 401 -22.56 -29.59 -11.63
N ARG A 402 -22.17 -28.82 -10.60
CA ARG A 402 -21.12 -27.80 -10.67
C ARG A 402 -20.08 -28.00 -9.56
N PRO A 403 -18.96 -28.69 -9.83
CA PRO A 403 -17.96 -29.04 -8.82
C PRO A 403 -17.35 -27.83 -8.11
N VAL A 404 -17.31 -27.84 -6.77
CA VAL A 404 -16.67 -26.79 -5.96
C VAL A 404 -15.51 -27.33 -5.12
N GLY A 405 -15.78 -27.86 -3.93
CA GLY A 405 -14.78 -28.23 -2.93
C GLY A 405 -14.49 -29.72 -2.93
N LEU A 406 -13.25 -30.08 -2.57
CA LEU A 406 -12.76 -31.44 -2.47
C LEU A 406 -12.28 -31.77 -1.05
N ALA A 407 -12.51 -33.01 -0.61
CA ALA A 407 -11.96 -33.51 0.66
C ALA A 407 -11.60 -35.00 0.59
N TRP A 408 -10.48 -35.35 1.23
CA TRP A 408 -10.07 -36.75 1.44
C TRP A 408 -10.60 -37.26 2.76
N ASP A 409 -11.14 -38.48 2.77
CA ASP A 409 -11.33 -39.20 4.03
C ASP A 409 -10.13 -40.08 4.38
N ALA A 410 -10.14 -40.64 5.59
CA ALA A 410 -9.08 -41.53 6.07
C ALA A 410 -8.96 -42.86 5.29
N LYS A 411 -9.96 -43.22 4.48
CA LYS A 411 -9.96 -44.40 3.59
C LYS A 411 -9.44 -44.06 2.18
N GLY A 412 -9.02 -42.81 1.94
CA GLY A 412 -8.51 -42.35 0.66
C GLY A 412 -9.59 -42.17 -0.41
N ARG A 413 -10.87 -42.04 -0.02
CA ARG A 413 -11.97 -41.69 -0.93
C ARG A 413 -12.03 -40.17 -1.10
N LEU A 414 -12.37 -39.72 -2.30
CA LEU A 414 -12.47 -38.28 -2.61
C LEU A 414 -13.92 -37.85 -2.60
N TYR A 415 -14.23 -36.78 -1.86
CA TYR A 415 -15.56 -36.17 -1.83
C TYR A 415 -15.56 -34.86 -2.60
N MET A 416 -16.66 -34.57 -3.28
CA MET A 416 -16.83 -33.38 -4.12
C MET A 416 -18.19 -32.75 -3.88
N SER A 417 -18.24 -31.44 -3.63
CA SER A 417 -19.50 -30.69 -3.54
C SER A 417 -19.95 -30.16 -4.89
N SER A 418 -21.26 -29.99 -5.04
CA SER A 418 -21.90 -29.26 -6.13
C SER A 418 -22.87 -28.24 -5.54
N ASP A 419 -22.49 -26.96 -5.60
CA ASP A 419 -23.25 -25.89 -4.95
C ASP A 419 -24.64 -25.73 -5.56
N SER A 420 -24.74 -25.61 -6.88
CA SER A 420 -25.98 -25.37 -7.60
C SER A 420 -27.00 -26.50 -7.49
N THR A 421 -26.59 -27.71 -7.10
CA THR A 421 -27.48 -28.85 -6.91
C THR A 421 -27.71 -29.20 -5.44
N GLY A 422 -26.94 -28.59 -4.52
CA GLY A 422 -27.04 -28.89 -3.09
C GLY A 422 -26.55 -30.29 -2.73
N GLU A 423 -25.61 -30.86 -3.50
CA GLU A 423 -25.19 -32.26 -3.40
C GLU A 423 -23.72 -32.43 -3.00
N ILE A 424 -23.44 -33.55 -2.33
CA ILE A 424 -22.09 -34.07 -2.12
C ILE A 424 -21.98 -35.43 -2.81
N TYR A 425 -20.90 -35.64 -3.55
CA TYR A 425 -20.55 -36.87 -4.23
C TYR A 425 -19.35 -37.54 -3.56
N VAL A 426 -19.26 -38.87 -3.64
CA VAL A 426 -18.04 -39.64 -3.33
C VAL A 426 -17.52 -40.30 -4.60
N VAL A 427 -16.21 -40.24 -4.80
CA VAL A 427 -15.49 -40.85 -5.91
C VAL A 427 -14.58 -41.95 -5.37
N THR A 428 -14.73 -43.16 -5.92
CA THR A 428 -13.93 -44.34 -5.59
C THR A 428 -13.45 -45.03 -6.87
N LYS A 429 -12.61 -46.04 -6.73
CA LYS A 429 -12.40 -47.02 -7.80
C LYS A 429 -13.64 -47.89 -7.97
N GLU A 430 -13.75 -48.59 -9.11
CA GLU A 430 -14.83 -49.54 -9.38
C GLU A 430 -14.95 -50.66 -8.33
N ASP A 431 -13.82 -51.11 -7.76
CA ASP A 431 -13.78 -52.11 -6.69
C ASP A 431 -14.19 -51.55 -5.31
N GLY A 432 -14.52 -50.26 -5.23
CA GLY A 432 -14.91 -49.56 -4.01
C GLY A 432 -13.74 -49.03 -3.18
N SER A 433 -12.49 -49.32 -3.53
CA SER A 433 -11.34 -48.75 -2.82
C SER A 433 -11.16 -47.25 -3.09
N GLY A 434 -10.41 -46.56 -2.22
CA GLY A 434 -10.10 -45.15 -2.37
C GLY A 434 -9.28 -44.84 -3.63
N VAL A 435 -9.29 -43.57 -4.05
CA VAL A 435 -8.58 -43.06 -5.24
C VAL A 435 -7.31 -42.27 -4.91
N ALA A 436 -6.93 -42.21 -3.63
CA ALA A 436 -5.77 -41.45 -3.14
C ALA A 436 -4.40 -41.95 -3.66
N ASP A 437 -4.32 -43.13 -4.27
CA ASP A 437 -3.11 -43.70 -4.89
C ASP A 437 -3.10 -43.57 -6.43
N VAL A 438 -4.19 -43.07 -7.03
CA VAL A 438 -4.35 -42.97 -8.48
C VAL A 438 -3.52 -41.82 -9.04
N SER A 439 -2.53 -42.13 -9.88
CA SER A 439 -1.67 -41.12 -10.53
C SER A 439 -2.05 -40.81 -11.98
N ARG A 440 -2.81 -41.70 -12.64
CA ARG A 440 -3.28 -41.56 -14.03
C ARG A 440 -4.60 -42.30 -14.23
N VAL A 441 -5.40 -41.84 -15.21
CA VAL A 441 -6.59 -42.55 -15.69
C VAL A 441 -6.17 -43.58 -16.75
N ALA A 442 -6.56 -44.84 -16.57
CA ALA A 442 -6.24 -45.90 -17.53
C ALA A 442 -7.17 -45.81 -18.76
N GLY A 443 -6.64 -45.51 -19.95
CA GLY A 443 -7.46 -45.55 -21.18
C GLY A 443 -7.04 -44.72 -22.39
N GLU A 444 -6.14 -43.74 -22.27
CA GLU A 444 -5.73 -42.94 -23.44
C GLU A 444 -4.21 -42.97 -23.64
N GLY A 445 -3.77 -43.77 -24.63
CA GLY A 445 -2.41 -43.67 -25.16
C GLY A 445 -1.73 -45.00 -25.51
N GLN A 446 -2.21 -45.73 -26.53
CA GLN A 446 -1.34 -46.55 -27.38
C GLN A 446 -1.88 -46.58 -28.82
N ALA A 447 -1.50 -45.59 -29.62
CA ALA A 447 -1.41 -45.77 -31.06
C ALA A 447 0.07 -46.08 -31.38
N ALA A 448 0.31 -47.35 -31.72
CA ALA A 448 1.61 -47.83 -32.16
C ALA A 448 2.09 -47.04 -33.40
N SER A 449 3.39 -46.72 -33.42
CA SER A 449 4.07 -46.21 -34.60
C SER A 449 3.86 -47.12 -35.82
N PRO A 450 3.63 -46.55 -37.01
CA PRO A 450 4.08 -47.14 -38.24
C PRO A 450 5.26 -46.33 -38.78
N THR A 451 6.41 -47.00 -38.79
CA THR A 451 7.48 -46.76 -39.76
C THR A 451 6.93 -46.79 -41.19
N GLY A 452 7.30 -45.83 -42.03
CA GLY A 452 7.05 -45.93 -43.48
C GLY A 452 7.21 -44.62 -44.24
N GLU A 453 8.35 -44.49 -44.95
CA GLU A 453 8.56 -43.53 -46.04
C GLU A 453 7.57 -43.76 -47.20
N GLY A 454 7.18 -42.68 -47.88
CA GLY A 454 6.46 -42.73 -49.16
C GLY A 454 6.00 -41.34 -49.60
N GLY A 455 6.74 -40.73 -50.53
CA GLY A 455 6.46 -39.41 -51.08
C GLY A 455 5.32 -39.36 -52.12
N GLY A 456 4.89 -38.15 -52.47
CA GLY A 456 3.99 -37.88 -53.59
C GLY A 456 3.36 -36.49 -53.59
N SER A 457 3.59 -35.74 -54.65
CA SER A 457 3.38 -34.28 -54.88
C SER A 457 1.97 -33.82 -55.28
N SER A 458 1.66 -32.53 -55.04
CA SER A 458 1.23 -31.52 -56.07
C SER A 458 1.12 -30.13 -55.38
N SER A 459 1.88 -29.07 -55.72
CA SER A 459 1.81 -28.12 -56.87
C SER A 459 0.41 -27.53 -57.10
N ALA A 460 0.14 -26.23 -57.24
CA ALA A 460 0.96 -25.02 -57.32
C ALA A 460 0.05 -23.76 -57.23
N GLN A 461 0.63 -22.66 -56.73
CA GLN A 461 0.61 -21.28 -57.25
C GLN A 461 -0.69 -20.63 -57.77
N ALA A 462 -0.95 -19.39 -57.32
CA ALA A 462 -0.83 -18.20 -58.16
C ALA A 462 -0.82 -16.91 -57.33
N LEU A 463 0.25 -16.14 -57.49
CA LEU A 463 0.50 -14.79 -57.00
C LEU A 463 0.71 -13.92 -58.23
N LEU A 464 0.08 -12.74 -58.33
CA LEU A 464 0.59 -11.52 -59.02
C LEU A 464 -0.46 -10.40 -58.84
N LEU A 465 -0.22 -9.37 -57.99
CA LEU A 465 0.57 -8.13 -58.23
C LEU A 465 -0.14 -7.13 -59.17
N PHE A 466 -0.43 -5.92 -58.67
CA PHE A 466 0.09 -4.64 -59.23
C PHE A 466 -0.26 -3.43 -58.33
N THR A 467 0.74 -3.02 -57.55
CA THR A 467 1.32 -1.68 -57.35
C THR A 467 0.68 -0.46 -58.06
N LEU A 468 0.53 0.70 -57.40
CA LEU A 468 1.54 1.81 -57.31
C LEU A 468 0.93 3.17 -56.83
N VAL A 469 1.51 3.69 -55.74
CA VAL A 469 1.94 5.10 -55.51
C VAL A 469 0.95 6.22 -55.12
N LEU A 470 1.16 6.68 -53.87
CA LEU A 470 0.86 7.99 -53.32
C LEU A 470 1.90 9.04 -53.78
N HIS A 471 1.44 10.24 -54.13
CA HIS A 471 2.29 11.43 -54.27
C HIS A 471 2.09 12.43 -53.12
N ARG A 472 3.21 13.12 -52.86
CA ARG A 472 3.65 13.89 -51.71
C ARG A 472 3.12 15.33 -51.59
N THR A 473 2.79 15.72 -50.34
CA THR A 473 3.30 16.91 -49.56
C THR A 473 2.72 18.31 -49.85
N PRO A 474 3.05 19.35 -49.03
CA PRO A 474 2.78 19.57 -47.60
C PRO A 474 2.12 20.97 -47.37
N PHE A 475 1.81 21.39 -46.13
CA PHE A 475 2.06 22.73 -45.55
C PHE A 475 1.24 22.97 -44.27
N ASN A 476 1.92 23.55 -43.28
CA ASN A 476 1.47 24.02 -41.97
C ASN A 476 1.41 25.59 -42.05
N PRO A 477 1.22 26.35 -40.95
CA PRO A 477 0.06 26.62 -40.09
C PRO A 477 -0.38 28.11 -40.16
N LEU A 478 -1.41 28.54 -39.40
CA LEU A 478 -1.47 29.77 -38.54
C LEU A 478 -2.85 30.49 -38.40
N ILE A 479 -3.13 30.85 -37.13
CA ILE A 479 -3.72 32.10 -36.58
C ILE A 479 -5.26 32.27 -36.46
N MET A 480 -5.66 32.34 -35.18
CA MET A 480 -6.64 33.19 -34.46
C MET A 480 -7.91 33.72 -35.14
N SER A 481 -9.05 33.61 -34.44
CA SER A 481 -9.68 34.77 -33.76
C SER A 481 -10.99 34.40 -33.03
N LYS A 482 -11.21 35.08 -31.90
CA LYS A 482 -12.41 35.08 -31.06
C LYS A 482 -13.64 35.58 -31.81
N ARG A 483 -14.82 35.00 -31.55
CA ARG A 483 -16.04 35.77 -31.23
C ARG A 483 -17.17 34.89 -30.67
N THR A 484 -17.73 35.41 -29.59
CA THR A 484 -18.98 35.05 -28.92
C THR A 484 -20.21 35.25 -29.81
N ASN A 485 -21.20 34.36 -29.71
CA ASN A 485 -22.60 34.77 -29.54
C ASN A 485 -23.54 33.63 -29.12
N LYS A 486 -24.43 33.98 -28.19
CA LYS A 486 -25.66 33.27 -27.81
C LYS A 486 -26.63 33.22 -29.00
N LEU A 487 -27.47 32.18 -29.05
CA LEU A 487 -28.90 32.13 -29.44
C LEU A 487 -29.22 30.68 -29.84
N GLN A 488 -30.00 29.94 -29.04
CA GLN A 488 -31.47 29.82 -29.04
C GLN A 488 -31.92 28.49 -29.67
N HIS A 489 -32.78 27.80 -28.94
CA HIS A 489 -33.53 26.62 -29.38
C HIS A 489 -34.14 26.80 -30.76
N SER A 490 -33.84 25.89 -31.68
CA SER A 490 -34.80 25.51 -32.73
C SER A 490 -34.60 24.04 -33.09
N SER A 491 -35.74 23.34 -33.12
CA SER A 491 -35.91 21.96 -33.54
C SER A 491 -35.55 21.80 -35.02
N LEU A 492 -34.52 21.01 -35.32
CA LEU A 492 -34.25 20.51 -36.66
C LEU A 492 -33.84 19.04 -36.54
N THR A 493 -34.76 18.14 -36.90
CA THR A 493 -34.44 16.77 -37.29
C THR A 493 -33.69 16.78 -38.62
N PRO A 494 -32.54 16.10 -38.76
CA PRO A 494 -32.02 15.75 -40.07
C PRO A 494 -32.34 14.28 -40.36
N LYS A 495 -33.12 14.04 -41.41
CA LYS A 495 -33.02 12.82 -42.22
C LYS A 495 -31.73 12.92 -43.04
N MET A 496 -30.81 11.99 -42.85
CA MET A 496 -29.75 11.63 -43.81
C MET A 496 -29.44 10.15 -43.56
N ALA A 497 -29.93 9.28 -44.44
CA ALA A 497 -29.19 8.68 -45.56
C ALA A 497 -28.43 7.43 -45.10
N SER A 498 -29.01 6.28 -45.44
CA SER A 498 -28.48 4.94 -45.23
C SER A 498 -27.11 4.79 -45.89
N ILE A 499 -26.07 4.66 -45.07
CA ILE A 499 -24.81 4.06 -45.47
C ILE A 499 -24.92 2.59 -45.07
N GLU A 500 -25.20 1.73 -46.04
CA GLU A 500 -25.02 0.28 -45.89
C GLU A 500 -23.51 0.01 -45.84
N GLY A 501 -23.03 -0.16 -44.61
CA GLY A 501 -21.68 -0.62 -44.29
C GLY A 501 -21.71 -1.05 -42.83
N SER A 502 -21.56 -2.36 -42.59
CA SER A 502 -21.55 -2.99 -41.27
C SER A 502 -20.43 -2.37 -40.39
N THR A 503 -20.79 -1.37 -39.59
CA THR A 503 -20.04 -0.96 -38.41
C THR A 503 -20.84 -1.42 -37.21
N ASN A 504 -20.31 -2.36 -36.43
CA ASN A 504 -20.86 -2.73 -35.11
C ASN A 504 -20.72 -1.51 -34.17
N THR A 505 -21.66 -0.57 -34.26
CA THR A 505 -21.75 0.55 -33.32
C THR A 505 -22.39 0.04 -32.03
N ILE A 506 -21.56 -0.32 -31.06
CA ILE A 506 -22.00 -0.50 -29.67
C ILE A 506 -22.54 0.85 -29.21
N SER A 507 -23.83 0.91 -28.86
CA SER A 507 -24.38 2.17 -28.39
C SER A 507 -23.90 2.41 -26.96
N PHE A 508 -23.63 3.66 -26.60
CA PHE A 508 -23.02 4.02 -25.32
C PHE A 508 -23.79 3.52 -24.08
N LYS A 509 -25.10 3.28 -24.22
CA LYS A 509 -25.96 2.73 -23.16
C LYS A 509 -25.76 1.22 -22.91
N ASP A 510 -25.09 0.55 -23.85
CA ASP A 510 -24.86 -0.90 -23.85
C ASP A 510 -23.42 -1.23 -23.36
N LEU A 511 -22.65 -0.21 -22.95
CA LEU A 511 -21.36 -0.41 -22.29
C LEU A 511 -21.55 -1.03 -20.90
N PRO A 512 -20.66 -1.96 -20.49
CA PRO A 512 -20.65 -2.48 -19.13
C PRO A 512 -20.54 -1.35 -18.10
N VAL A 513 -21.24 -1.50 -16.97
CA VAL A 513 -21.33 -0.47 -15.93
C VAL A 513 -19.95 -0.07 -15.40
N GLU A 514 -19.00 -1.00 -15.38
CA GLU A 514 -17.62 -0.81 -14.95
C GLU A 514 -16.86 0.14 -15.88
N ILE A 515 -17.09 0.06 -17.19
CA ILE A 515 -16.48 0.97 -18.18
C ILE A 515 -17.07 2.37 -18.03
N VAL A 516 -18.38 2.47 -17.84
CA VAL A 516 -19.06 3.75 -17.60
C VAL A 516 -18.59 4.38 -16.28
N GLN A 517 -18.39 3.57 -15.23
CA GLN A 517 -17.79 3.99 -13.97
C GLN A 517 -16.33 4.45 -14.17
N LEU A 518 -15.53 3.72 -14.94
CA LEU A 518 -14.14 4.08 -15.23
C LEU A 518 -14.05 5.44 -15.93
N ILE A 519 -14.89 5.67 -16.94
CA ILE A 519 -15.04 6.99 -17.57
C ILE A 519 -15.36 8.04 -16.50
N GLY A 520 -16.34 7.78 -15.64
CA GLY A 520 -16.70 8.67 -14.52
C GLY A 520 -15.57 8.94 -13.51
N VAL A 521 -14.65 8.00 -13.29
CA VAL A 521 -13.47 8.18 -12.44
C VAL A 521 -12.44 9.13 -13.07
N TYR A 522 -12.28 9.07 -14.39
CA TYR A 522 -11.29 9.87 -15.12
C TYR A 522 -11.78 11.25 -15.58
N ILE A 523 -13.08 11.54 -15.52
CA ILE A 523 -13.59 12.91 -15.73
C ILE A 523 -13.00 13.84 -14.67
N GLU A 524 -12.27 14.88 -15.09
CA GLU A 524 -11.53 15.72 -14.14
C GLU A 524 -12.45 16.70 -13.38
N ASP A 525 -13.36 17.40 -14.07
CA ASP A 525 -14.27 18.38 -13.47
C ASP A 525 -15.58 17.72 -13.00
N ASP A 526 -15.97 17.98 -11.74
CA ASP A 526 -17.23 17.48 -11.18
C ASP A 526 -18.47 17.97 -11.95
N ARG A 527 -18.40 19.12 -12.63
CA ARG A 527 -19.46 19.61 -13.53
C ARG A 527 -19.63 18.70 -14.74
N ASP A 528 -18.53 18.25 -15.32
CA ASP A 528 -18.56 17.32 -16.44
C ASP A 528 -19.04 15.94 -15.99
N LEU A 529 -18.74 15.55 -14.74
CA LEU A 529 -19.29 14.32 -14.16
C LEU A 529 -20.82 14.42 -13.97
N ILE A 530 -21.33 15.58 -13.57
CA ILE A 530 -22.77 15.85 -13.48
C ILE A 530 -23.43 15.84 -14.88
N ALA A 531 -22.78 16.43 -15.88
CA ALA A 531 -23.26 16.40 -17.26
C ALA A 531 -23.27 14.95 -17.79
N PHE A 532 -22.20 14.20 -17.56
CA PHE A 532 -22.07 12.79 -17.91
C PHE A 532 -23.17 11.94 -17.28
N ARG A 533 -23.41 12.12 -15.98
CA ARG A 533 -24.52 11.49 -15.23
C ARG A 533 -25.90 11.81 -15.84
N SER A 534 -26.06 12.98 -16.45
CA SER A 534 -27.33 13.43 -17.03
C SER A 534 -27.60 12.88 -18.43
N THR A 535 -26.62 12.20 -19.04
CA THR A 535 -26.70 11.69 -20.42
C THR A 535 -27.76 10.60 -20.59
N CYS A 536 -27.80 9.60 -19.72
CA CYS A 536 -28.81 8.54 -19.76
C CYS A 536 -28.97 7.83 -18.40
N ARG A 537 -29.90 6.88 -18.29
CA ARG A 537 -30.10 6.11 -17.05
C ARG A 537 -28.88 5.26 -16.68
N ALA A 538 -28.17 4.70 -17.68
CA ALA A 538 -26.98 3.89 -17.43
C ALA A 538 -25.82 4.71 -16.83
N THR A 539 -25.54 5.92 -17.36
CA THR A 539 -24.55 6.82 -16.74
C THR A 539 -25.01 7.34 -15.39
N ASN A 540 -26.31 7.58 -15.22
CA ASN A 540 -26.84 7.98 -13.92
C ASN A 540 -26.56 6.91 -12.87
N ASN A 541 -26.93 5.67 -13.17
CA ASN A 541 -26.71 4.53 -12.28
C ASN A 541 -25.21 4.32 -12.04
N ALA A 542 -24.37 4.32 -13.07
CA ALA A 542 -22.93 4.16 -12.94
C ALA A 542 -22.27 5.24 -12.05
N VAL A 543 -22.68 6.50 -12.17
CA VAL A 543 -22.16 7.60 -11.32
C VAL A 543 -22.76 7.57 -9.92
N MET A 544 -23.98 7.06 -9.76
CA MET A 544 -24.65 6.95 -8.46
C MET A 544 -24.27 5.66 -7.72
N GLU A 545 -23.71 4.68 -8.43
CA GLU A 545 -23.16 3.45 -7.90
C GLU A 545 -21.78 3.65 -7.26
N ALA A 546 -21.38 2.58 -6.59
CA ALA A 546 -20.90 2.68 -5.25
C ALA A 546 -19.35 2.77 -5.21
N SER A 547 -18.68 1.99 -6.06
CA SER A 547 -17.22 1.93 -6.17
C SER A 547 -16.58 3.14 -6.88
N LEU A 548 -17.34 3.92 -7.66
CA LEU A 548 -16.81 5.12 -8.35
C LEU A 548 -16.35 6.19 -7.36
N TRP A 549 -17.14 6.46 -6.32
CA TRP A 549 -16.82 7.51 -5.37
C TRP A 549 -15.63 7.16 -4.50
N ARG A 550 -15.46 5.88 -4.13
CA ARG A 550 -14.24 5.39 -3.51
C ARG A 550 -13.02 5.65 -4.40
N ARG A 551 -13.08 5.24 -5.67
CA ARG A 551 -11.98 5.44 -6.64
C ARG A 551 -11.66 6.92 -6.86
N ARG A 552 -12.67 7.78 -7.07
CA ARG A 552 -12.47 9.24 -7.16
C ARG A 552 -11.86 9.81 -5.88
N PHE A 553 -12.35 9.38 -4.71
CA PHE A 553 -11.85 9.87 -3.43
C PHE A 553 -10.38 9.53 -3.25
N LEU A 554 -10.00 8.26 -3.43
CA LEU A 554 -8.61 7.80 -3.27
C LEU A 554 -7.67 8.34 -4.36
N ARG A 555 -8.19 8.67 -5.56
CA ARG A 555 -7.43 9.40 -6.59
C ARG A 555 -7.23 10.89 -6.24
N THR A 556 -8.07 11.45 -5.37
CA THR A 556 -8.09 12.89 -5.07
C THR A 556 -7.47 13.22 -3.72
N TYR A 557 -7.56 12.33 -2.73
CA TYR A 557 -7.14 12.57 -1.35
C TYR A 557 -6.30 11.40 -0.84
N ASP A 558 -5.28 11.70 -0.04
CA ASP A 558 -4.58 10.67 0.74
C ASP A 558 -5.50 10.24 1.85
N PHE A 559 -5.82 8.95 1.89
CA PHE A 559 -6.74 8.39 2.84
C PHE A 559 -6.70 6.86 2.81
N GLN A 560 -6.95 6.24 3.95
CA GLN A 560 -7.16 4.80 4.09
C GLN A 560 -8.27 4.57 5.10
N GLY A 561 -9.15 3.63 4.82
CA GLY A 561 -10.25 3.28 5.72
C GLY A 561 -11.38 2.57 4.98
N PHE A 562 -12.26 1.92 5.74
CA PHE A 562 -13.40 1.19 5.22
C PHE A 562 -14.68 1.99 5.49
N TYR A 563 -15.33 2.43 4.41
CA TYR A 563 -16.55 3.21 4.46
C TYR A 563 -17.51 2.69 3.40
N THR A 564 -18.79 2.77 3.71
CA THR A 564 -19.83 2.53 2.71
C THR A 564 -19.69 3.53 1.57
N ASN A 565 -20.10 3.14 0.39
CA ASN A 565 -20.01 3.96 -0.81
C ASN A 565 -20.74 5.31 -0.72
N ASP A 566 -21.86 5.36 0.00
CA ASP A 566 -22.56 6.61 0.29
C ASP A 566 -21.77 7.51 1.25
N GLN A 567 -21.02 6.93 2.19
CA GLN A 567 -20.07 7.67 3.02
C GLN A 567 -18.91 8.22 2.17
N TRP A 568 -18.31 7.44 1.27
CA TRP A 568 -17.27 7.91 0.34
C TRP A 568 -17.74 9.11 -0.49
N ARG A 569 -18.93 9.01 -1.10
CA ARG A 569 -19.53 10.10 -1.87
C ARG A 569 -19.70 11.36 -1.03
N ARG A 570 -20.28 11.24 0.17
CA ARG A 570 -20.49 12.39 1.07
C ARG A 570 -19.18 13.01 1.52
N MET A 571 -18.16 12.20 1.79
CA MET A 571 -16.83 12.67 2.15
C MET A 571 -16.18 13.42 1.00
N TYR A 572 -16.21 12.87 -0.22
CA TYR A 572 -15.70 13.51 -1.43
C TYR A 572 -16.33 14.88 -1.64
N GLN A 573 -17.66 14.91 -1.77
CA GLN A 573 -18.42 16.13 -2.04
C GLN A 573 -18.29 17.14 -0.89
N GLY A 574 -18.22 16.65 0.35
CA GLY A 574 -17.99 17.47 1.52
C GLY A 574 -16.64 18.19 1.46
N ARG A 575 -15.54 17.45 1.21
CA ARG A 575 -14.19 18.00 1.10
C ARG A 575 -14.07 18.97 -0.08
N ALA A 576 -14.51 18.55 -1.27
CA ALA A 576 -14.47 19.38 -2.48
C ALA A 576 -15.20 20.72 -2.27
N LYS A 577 -16.40 20.68 -1.69
CA LYS A 577 -17.17 21.89 -1.36
C LYS A 577 -16.46 22.78 -0.34
N MET A 578 -15.90 22.20 0.73
CA MET A 578 -15.22 22.97 1.78
C MET A 578 -13.92 23.60 1.29
N LEU A 579 -13.14 22.90 0.46
CA LEU A 579 -11.93 23.43 -0.17
C LEU A 579 -12.26 24.63 -1.07
N HIS A 580 -13.28 24.50 -1.91
CA HIS A 580 -13.68 25.59 -2.82
C HIS A 580 -14.28 26.80 -2.09
N THR A 581 -15.29 26.57 -1.26
CA THR A 581 -15.98 27.68 -0.57
C THR A 581 -15.17 28.27 0.57
N GLY A 582 -14.16 27.54 1.06
CA GLY A 582 -13.25 27.97 2.11
C GLY A 582 -12.32 29.10 1.71
N LEU A 583 -12.00 29.23 0.41
CA LEU A 583 -11.06 30.23 -0.13
C LEU A 583 -11.43 31.68 0.20
N LYS A 584 -12.71 31.96 0.41
CA LYS A 584 -13.21 33.32 0.73
C LYS A 584 -12.88 33.77 2.16
N TYR A 585 -12.58 32.84 3.07
CA TYR A 585 -12.34 33.13 4.48
C TYR A 585 -10.86 33.46 4.72
N ASN A 586 -10.61 34.47 5.57
CA ASN A 586 -9.28 34.82 6.05
C ASN A 586 -8.95 34.19 7.42
N PHE A 587 -9.94 33.55 8.04
CA PHE A 587 -9.87 32.91 9.36
C PHE A 587 -9.34 33.83 10.48
N SER A 588 -9.54 35.15 10.40
CA SER A 588 -9.00 36.07 11.41
C SER A 588 -9.79 36.07 12.72
N GLN A 589 -11.09 35.73 12.70
CA GLN A 589 -11.97 35.81 13.87
C GLN A 589 -12.89 34.60 14.09
N ILE A 590 -12.81 33.56 13.26
CA ILE A 590 -13.69 32.36 13.21
C ILE A 590 -15.11 32.68 13.69
N VAL A 591 -15.95 33.17 12.78
CA VAL A 591 -17.25 33.73 13.15
C VAL A 591 -18.39 32.73 12.98
N THR A 592 -18.20 31.73 12.12
CA THR A 592 -19.26 30.79 11.73
C THR A 592 -18.88 29.34 11.97
N ASN A 593 -19.88 28.50 12.30
CA ASN A 593 -19.72 27.04 12.37
C ASN A 593 -19.17 26.43 11.06
N TYR A 594 -19.32 27.13 9.93
CA TYR A 594 -18.79 26.68 8.65
C TYR A 594 -17.28 26.94 8.53
N GLU A 595 -16.78 28.09 8.99
CA GLU A 595 -15.33 28.36 9.09
C GLU A 595 -14.63 27.30 9.96
N THR A 596 -15.22 26.94 11.11
CA THR A 596 -14.69 25.87 11.96
C THR A 596 -14.63 24.53 11.21
N ARG A 597 -15.64 24.18 10.41
CA ARG A 597 -15.63 22.93 9.61
C ARG A 597 -14.55 22.93 8.53
N VAL A 598 -14.36 24.05 7.84
CA VAL A 598 -13.28 24.17 6.84
C VAL A 598 -11.93 24.02 7.54
N LEU A 599 -11.74 24.69 8.69
CA LEU A 599 -10.51 24.59 9.47
C LEU A 599 -10.20 23.15 9.90
N LEU A 600 -11.19 22.44 10.44
CA LEU A 600 -11.04 21.03 10.84
C LEU A 600 -10.75 20.12 9.64
N MET A 601 -11.29 20.43 8.47
CA MET A 601 -11.00 19.70 7.24
C MET A 601 -9.55 19.92 6.79
N LEU A 602 -9.02 21.14 6.84
CA LEU A 602 -7.61 21.43 6.52
C LEU A 602 -6.66 20.71 7.50
N ARG A 603 -6.96 20.73 8.79
CA ARG A 603 -6.24 19.94 9.81
C ARG A 603 -6.26 18.46 9.47
N ARG A 604 -7.42 17.93 9.05
CA ARG A 604 -7.57 16.53 8.66
C ARG A 604 -6.71 16.19 7.43
N LEU A 605 -6.66 17.04 6.40
CA LEU A 605 -5.77 16.84 5.24
C LEU A 605 -4.29 16.79 5.65
N ILE A 606 -3.88 17.60 6.63
CA ILE A 606 -2.50 17.55 7.17
C ILE A 606 -2.24 16.20 7.82
N ASN A 607 -3.10 15.77 8.75
CA ASN A 607 -2.92 14.51 9.48
C ASN A 607 -3.01 13.27 8.58
N GLU A 608 -3.79 13.33 7.50
CA GLU A 608 -3.95 12.23 6.54
C GLU A 608 -2.95 12.28 5.38
N SER A 609 -2.09 13.31 5.30
CA SER A 609 -1.10 13.41 4.23
C SER A 609 -0.22 12.15 4.21
N PHE A 610 0.01 11.59 3.02
CA PHE A 610 0.72 10.33 2.76
C PHE A 610 0.01 9.04 3.22
N VAL A 611 -1.16 9.10 3.86
CA VAL A 611 -1.93 7.90 4.20
C VAL A 611 -2.46 7.25 2.92
N GLY A 612 -2.03 6.01 2.64
CA GLY A 612 -2.40 5.32 1.39
C GLY A 612 -1.82 5.95 0.12
N ALA A 613 -0.79 6.81 0.25
CA ALA A 613 -0.10 7.36 -0.93
C ALA A 613 0.87 6.32 -1.50
N THR A 614 0.80 6.10 -2.82
CA THR A 614 1.66 5.16 -3.54
C THR A 614 2.35 5.77 -4.77
N GLU A 615 1.97 6.99 -5.13
CA GLU A 615 2.59 7.72 -6.25
C GLU A 615 3.95 8.28 -5.83
N LEU A 616 4.96 8.09 -6.69
CA LEU A 616 6.31 8.60 -6.51
C LEU A 616 6.60 9.73 -7.50
N ASP A 617 7.36 10.73 -7.07
CA ASP A 617 7.92 11.74 -7.97
C ASP A 617 9.13 11.21 -8.74
N ARG A 618 9.69 12.05 -9.62
CA ARG A 618 10.85 11.69 -10.46
C ARG A 618 12.10 11.34 -9.65
N GLN A 619 12.13 11.67 -8.36
CA GLN A 619 13.21 11.40 -7.43
C GLN A 619 12.90 10.20 -6.52
N GLY A 620 11.81 9.44 -6.80
CA GLY A 620 11.42 8.27 -6.03
C GLY A 620 10.80 8.60 -4.66
N ARG A 621 10.31 9.82 -4.46
CA ARG A 621 9.71 10.26 -3.19
C ARG A 621 8.19 10.22 -3.29
N LEU A 622 7.51 9.81 -2.21
CA LEU A 622 6.05 9.81 -2.17
C LEU A 622 5.46 11.20 -2.44
N ILE A 623 4.37 11.23 -3.20
CA ILE A 623 3.58 12.42 -3.46
C ILE A 623 2.30 12.37 -2.62
N SER A 624 2.05 13.44 -1.87
CA SER A 624 0.80 13.60 -1.12
C SER A 624 -0.23 14.37 -1.94
N ARG A 625 -1.37 13.74 -2.22
CA ARG A 625 -2.52 14.38 -2.87
C ARG A 625 -3.14 15.44 -1.94
N ASN A 626 -3.14 15.18 -0.63
CA ASN A 626 -3.64 16.13 0.36
C ASN A 626 -2.78 17.40 0.42
N GLN A 627 -1.45 17.29 0.31
CA GLN A 627 -0.58 18.47 0.19
C GLN A 627 -0.88 19.29 -1.06
N ALA A 628 -1.18 18.66 -2.20
CA ALA A 628 -1.56 19.39 -3.41
C ALA A 628 -2.82 20.27 -3.18
N HIS A 629 -3.84 19.73 -2.49
CA HIS A 629 -5.02 20.53 -2.10
C HIS A 629 -4.68 21.66 -1.13
N LEU A 630 -3.80 21.41 -0.16
CA LEU A 630 -3.36 22.44 0.78
C LEU A 630 -2.60 23.56 0.06
N ILE A 631 -1.68 23.22 -0.84
CA ILE A 631 -0.95 24.19 -1.68
C ILE A 631 -1.93 25.05 -2.46
N GLU A 632 -2.92 24.44 -3.12
CA GLU A 632 -3.89 25.18 -3.91
C GLU A 632 -4.83 26.04 -3.05
N PHE A 633 -5.17 25.56 -1.85
CA PHE A 633 -5.94 26.31 -0.88
C PHE A 633 -5.18 27.54 -0.38
N VAL A 634 -3.88 27.40 -0.09
CA VAL A 634 -3.02 28.51 0.33
C VAL A 634 -2.86 29.51 -0.80
N ARG A 635 -2.54 29.04 -2.01
CA ARG A 635 -2.32 29.86 -3.21
C ARG A 635 -3.49 30.78 -3.52
N ASN A 636 -4.71 30.25 -3.51
CA ASN A 636 -5.92 30.99 -3.90
C ASN A 636 -6.68 31.58 -2.72
N GLY A 637 -6.30 31.21 -1.50
CA GLY A 637 -7.01 31.57 -0.27
C GLY A 637 -6.56 32.91 0.30
N ARG A 638 -7.22 33.30 1.40
CA ARG A 638 -6.93 34.52 2.17
C ARG A 638 -6.40 34.25 3.57
N MET A 639 -6.09 32.99 3.90
CA MET A 639 -5.68 32.56 5.24
C MET A 639 -4.46 33.32 5.78
N PHE A 640 -3.56 33.74 4.89
CA PHE A 640 -2.32 34.45 5.21
C PHE A 640 -2.36 35.97 4.92
N ASN A 641 -3.52 36.53 4.57
CA ASN A 641 -3.65 37.94 4.21
C ASN A 641 -3.65 38.88 5.43
N ASN A 642 -4.14 38.43 6.60
CA ASN A 642 -4.17 39.24 7.82
C ASN A 642 -3.46 38.50 8.94
N PHE A 643 -2.31 39.03 9.35
CA PHE A 643 -1.60 38.62 10.55
C PHE A 643 -2.06 39.51 11.71
N SER A 644 -3.25 39.23 12.28
CA SER A 644 -3.67 39.97 13.48
C SER A 644 -3.10 39.29 14.71
N SER A 645 -2.17 39.97 15.38
CA SER A 645 -1.92 39.80 16.81
C SER A 645 -3.25 39.89 17.56
N SER A 646 -3.30 39.19 18.69
CA SER A 646 -4.45 38.98 19.56
C SER A 646 -5.11 40.23 20.17
N THR A 647 -4.78 41.45 19.73
CA THR A 647 -5.18 42.70 20.40
C THR A 647 -6.48 43.32 19.89
N GLY A 648 -7.08 42.79 18.82
CA GLY A 648 -8.37 43.23 18.27
C GLY A 648 -9.50 42.22 18.44
N ALA A 649 -9.95 41.98 19.67
CA ALA A 649 -11.24 41.37 20.01
C ALA A 649 -11.72 40.20 19.12
N THR A 650 -11.14 39.00 19.28
CA THR A 650 -11.80 37.75 18.87
C THR A 650 -12.98 37.47 19.80
N ARG A 651 -14.15 38.06 19.55
CA ARG A 651 -15.30 37.93 20.46
C ARG A 651 -15.91 36.52 20.51
N ASN A 652 -15.63 35.62 19.54
CA ASN A 652 -16.40 34.37 19.37
C ASN A 652 -15.61 33.05 19.21
N ALA A 653 -14.28 33.05 19.05
CA ALA A 653 -13.52 31.80 18.86
C ALA A 653 -13.03 31.20 20.20
N THR A 654 -13.19 29.89 20.37
CA THR A 654 -12.72 29.15 21.57
C THR A 654 -11.19 29.04 21.60
N GLY A 655 -10.60 28.79 22.79
CA GLY A 655 -9.16 28.58 22.93
C GLY A 655 -8.61 27.46 22.04
N LYS A 656 -9.38 26.37 21.87
CA LYS A 656 -9.00 25.24 21.01
C LYS A 656 -9.00 25.59 19.52
N GLU A 657 -9.95 26.39 19.05
CA GLU A 657 -9.99 26.80 17.63
C GLU A 657 -8.80 27.70 17.26
N LYS A 658 -8.37 28.57 18.18
CA LYS A 658 -7.16 29.41 18.03
C LYS A 658 -5.88 28.57 17.93
N GLU A 659 -5.83 27.46 18.64
CA GLU A 659 -4.72 26.52 18.58
C GLU A 659 -4.66 25.81 17.22
N VAL A 660 -5.80 25.27 16.77
CA VAL A 660 -5.91 24.53 15.49
C VAL A 660 -5.57 25.42 14.30
N ILE A 661 -6.09 26.65 14.23
CA ILE A 661 -5.76 27.57 13.13
C ILE A 661 -4.28 27.91 13.09
N SER A 662 -3.66 28.09 14.25
CA SER A 662 -2.24 28.43 14.34
C SER A 662 -1.36 27.26 13.88
N ALA A 663 -1.69 26.05 14.34
CA ALA A 663 -1.03 24.82 13.91
C ALA A 663 -1.17 24.61 12.39
N VAL A 664 -2.37 24.78 11.82
CA VAL A 664 -2.62 24.67 10.37
C VAL A 664 -1.81 25.72 9.58
N LYS A 665 -1.76 26.97 10.04
CA LYS A 665 -0.96 28.04 9.39
C LYS A 665 0.53 27.70 9.37
N LEU A 666 1.07 27.19 10.49
CA LEU A 666 2.49 26.80 10.56
C LEU A 666 2.80 25.60 9.67
N MET A 667 1.92 24.60 9.60
CA MET A 667 2.10 23.49 8.68
C MET A 667 2.07 23.96 7.22
N CYS A 668 1.13 24.83 6.86
CA CYS A 668 1.00 25.38 5.51
C CYS A 668 2.11 26.37 5.12
N PHE A 669 2.88 26.88 6.08
CA PHE A 669 3.95 27.85 5.83
C PHE A 669 5.02 27.34 4.85
N HIS A 670 5.33 26.05 4.90
CA HIS A 670 6.30 25.41 3.99
C HIS A 670 6.02 25.73 2.52
N PHE A 671 4.73 25.69 2.13
CA PHE A 671 4.31 25.90 0.74
C PHE A 671 4.56 27.35 0.27
N ILE A 672 4.48 28.31 1.19
CA ILE A 672 4.75 29.72 0.90
C ILE A 672 6.24 29.91 0.60
N LEU A 673 7.13 29.34 1.42
CA LEU A 673 8.58 29.46 1.22
C LEU A 673 9.07 28.79 -0.07
N GLN A 674 8.31 27.82 -0.59
CA GLN A 674 8.62 27.16 -1.85
C GLN A 674 8.09 27.89 -3.09
N SER A 675 7.16 28.84 -2.92
CA SER A 675 6.40 29.44 -4.03
C SER A 675 6.55 30.97 -4.01
N PRO A 676 7.51 31.54 -4.74
CA PRO A 676 7.70 32.99 -4.84
C PRO A 676 6.44 33.74 -5.30
N GLU A 677 5.58 33.09 -6.08
CA GLU A 677 4.34 33.69 -6.59
C GLU A 677 3.27 33.88 -5.49
N MET A 678 3.41 33.23 -4.33
CA MET A 678 2.49 33.35 -3.19
C MET A 678 2.80 34.56 -2.29
N SER A 679 3.12 35.71 -2.89
CA SER A 679 3.38 36.96 -2.17
C SER A 679 2.07 37.60 -1.67
N HIS A 680 1.41 37.00 -0.66
CA HIS A 680 0.26 37.65 -0.03
C HIS A 680 0.67 39.01 0.56
N ARG A 681 -0.26 39.98 0.58
CA ARG A 681 -0.02 41.32 1.13
C ARG A 681 0.45 41.22 2.58
N PHE A 682 1.46 42.02 2.87
CA PHE A 682 2.14 42.05 4.14
C PHE A 682 1.68 43.28 4.93
N GLU A 683 1.19 43.07 6.15
CA GLU A 683 0.81 44.13 7.08
C GLU A 683 1.45 43.84 8.46
N ARG A 684 1.94 44.88 9.15
CA ARG A 684 2.40 44.86 10.57
C ARG A 684 3.72 44.08 10.85
N PHE A 685 4.79 44.41 10.13
CA PHE A 685 6.14 43.84 10.41
C PHE A 685 6.67 44.24 11.77
N ASP A 686 6.46 45.51 12.12
CA ASP A 686 6.83 46.11 13.39
C ASP A 686 6.34 45.30 14.59
N GLU A 687 5.14 44.69 14.51
CA GLU A 687 4.65 43.78 15.55
C GLU A 687 5.37 42.44 15.59
N SER A 688 5.72 41.91 14.42
CA SER A 688 6.45 40.64 14.34
C SER A 688 7.89 40.81 14.80
N GLN A 689 8.54 41.92 14.42
CA GLN A 689 9.86 42.29 14.92
C GLN A 689 9.82 42.51 16.43
N TYR A 690 8.84 43.26 16.96
CA TYR A 690 8.67 43.42 18.41
C TYR A 690 8.56 42.07 19.13
N ALA A 691 7.62 41.22 18.70
CA ALA A 691 7.34 39.95 19.36
C ALA A 691 8.56 38.99 19.38
N VAL A 692 9.32 38.89 18.29
CA VAL A 692 10.44 37.94 18.21
C VAL A 692 11.66 38.35 19.05
N TYR A 693 11.78 39.64 19.40
CA TYR A 693 12.82 40.18 20.28
C TYR A 693 12.39 40.28 21.76
N GLU A 694 11.20 39.81 22.11
CA GLU A 694 10.79 39.69 23.52
C GLU A 694 11.60 38.65 24.27
N SER A 695 11.87 38.94 25.54
CA SER A 695 12.65 38.05 26.41
C SER A 695 11.92 36.74 26.70
N ARG A 696 12.67 35.70 27.08
CA ARG A 696 12.12 34.39 27.49
C ARG A 696 11.12 34.49 28.65
N ALA A 697 11.34 35.46 29.54
CA ALA A 697 10.48 35.70 30.71
C ALA A 697 9.15 36.39 30.33
N GLN A 698 9.18 37.30 29.36
CA GLN A 698 7.99 38.05 28.94
C GLN A 698 7.12 37.25 27.96
N ALA A 699 7.75 36.58 27.00
CA ALA A 699 7.07 35.79 25.98
C ALA A 699 7.71 34.41 25.87
N PRO A 700 7.45 33.48 26.81
CA PRO A 700 8.04 32.13 26.77
C PRO A 700 7.57 31.37 25.51
N LEU A 701 8.50 30.70 24.83
CA LEU A 701 8.17 29.88 23.64
C LEU A 701 7.37 28.62 24.01
N PHE A 702 7.61 28.10 25.21
CA PHE A 702 6.92 26.93 25.75
C PHE A 702 6.25 27.26 27.07
N THR A 703 5.03 26.75 27.26
CA THR A 703 4.23 26.92 28.49
C THR A 703 3.78 25.57 29.03
N GLY A 704 3.13 25.54 30.19
CA GLY A 704 2.59 24.31 30.77
C GLY A 704 3.65 23.24 31.06
N GLY A 705 4.79 23.63 31.62
CA GLY A 705 5.90 22.71 31.89
C GLY A 705 6.59 22.19 30.63
N PHE A 706 6.82 23.07 29.64
CA PHE A 706 7.44 22.76 28.35
C PHE A 706 6.60 21.91 27.37
N THR A 707 5.34 21.61 27.69
CA THR A 707 4.48 20.72 26.89
C THR A 707 3.59 21.44 25.87
N LYS A 708 3.43 22.76 25.98
CA LYS A 708 2.57 23.57 25.10
C LYS A 708 3.37 24.62 24.35
N VAL A 709 3.11 24.73 23.05
CA VAL A 709 3.75 25.73 22.19
C VAL A 709 3.03 27.08 22.28
N ASN A 710 3.79 28.16 22.45
CA ASN A 710 3.28 29.52 22.28
C ASN A 710 3.11 29.83 20.79
N PHE A 711 1.94 29.47 20.27
CA PHE A 711 1.60 29.66 18.86
C PHE A 711 1.60 31.11 18.39
N GLU A 712 1.27 32.06 19.26
CA GLU A 712 1.28 33.49 18.91
C GLU A 712 2.70 33.96 18.59
N TRP A 713 3.65 33.67 19.49
CA TRP A 713 5.05 33.98 19.26
C TRP A 713 5.60 33.28 18.01
N LEU A 714 5.29 31.99 17.84
CA LEU A 714 5.79 31.19 16.72
C LEU A 714 5.25 31.67 15.37
N LEU A 715 3.98 32.11 15.32
CA LEU A 715 3.43 32.72 14.13
C LEU A 715 4.13 34.07 13.82
N HIS A 716 4.48 34.87 14.82
CA HIS A 716 5.23 36.12 14.61
C HIS A 716 6.63 35.83 14.05
N ASN A 717 7.30 34.79 14.56
CA ASN A 717 8.58 34.30 14.02
C ASN A 717 8.46 33.84 12.56
N MET A 718 7.44 33.05 12.25
CA MET A 718 7.09 32.66 10.88
C MET A 718 6.89 33.89 9.99
N ASN A 719 6.13 34.89 10.44
CA ASN A 719 5.87 36.11 9.68
C ASN A 719 7.11 36.99 9.49
N PHE A 720 7.99 37.06 10.51
CA PHE A 720 9.26 37.76 10.46
C PHE A 720 10.17 37.19 9.36
N PHE A 721 10.42 35.88 9.35
CA PHE A 721 11.25 35.27 8.31
C PHE A 721 10.60 35.30 6.93
N ARG A 722 9.27 35.15 6.86
CA ARG A 722 8.52 35.33 5.61
C ARG A 722 8.76 36.72 5.01
N HIS A 723 8.78 37.76 5.83
CA HIS A 723 9.03 39.13 5.39
C HIS A 723 10.39 39.26 4.72
N HIS A 724 11.45 38.81 5.38
CA HIS A 724 12.82 38.92 4.84
C HIS A 724 13.08 38.00 3.63
N MET A 725 12.49 36.82 3.60
CA MET A 725 12.73 35.83 2.54
C MET A 725 11.89 36.06 1.28
N MET A 726 10.70 36.65 1.39
CA MET A 726 9.71 36.67 0.30
C MET A 726 9.35 38.07 -0.21
N VAL A 727 9.83 39.15 0.42
CA VAL A 727 9.53 40.53 -0.01
C VAL A 727 10.72 41.13 -0.75
N GLU A 728 10.62 41.19 -2.08
CA GLU A 728 11.65 41.72 -2.98
C GLU A 728 12.12 43.14 -2.63
N LYS A 729 11.17 44.03 -2.32
CA LYS A 729 11.40 45.48 -2.14
C LYS A 729 12.38 45.84 -1.02
N LEU A 730 12.69 44.90 -0.12
CA LEU A 730 13.51 45.16 1.05
C LEU A 730 14.96 44.74 0.86
N PHE A 731 15.28 43.98 -0.20
CA PHE A 731 16.64 43.54 -0.54
C PHE A 731 17.45 42.92 0.62
N THR A 732 16.77 42.30 1.59
CA THR A 732 17.40 41.63 2.74
C THR A 732 17.84 40.21 2.35
N LEU A 733 17.05 39.18 2.70
CA LEU A 733 17.37 37.78 2.37
C LEU A 733 16.78 37.33 1.03
N TYR A 734 15.82 38.07 0.47
CA TYR A 734 15.07 37.70 -0.74
C TYR A 734 15.96 37.21 -1.89
N ASN A 735 16.99 37.99 -2.27
CA ASN A 735 17.88 37.63 -3.38
C ASN A 735 18.69 36.36 -3.08
N ARG A 736 19.25 36.26 -1.87
CA ARG A 736 20.06 35.10 -1.45
C ARG A 736 19.22 33.83 -1.33
N PHE A 737 18.03 33.95 -0.74
CA PHE A 737 17.08 32.86 -0.63
C PHE A 737 16.55 32.42 -2.00
N GLY A 738 16.21 33.39 -2.86
CA GLY A 738 15.79 33.15 -4.25
C GLY A 738 16.90 32.53 -5.12
N ALA A 739 18.17 32.76 -4.80
CA ALA A 739 19.30 32.14 -5.50
C ALA A 739 19.54 30.67 -5.08
N LEU A 740 18.95 30.19 -3.98
CA LEU A 740 19.09 28.79 -3.58
C LEU A 740 18.39 27.85 -4.57
N PRO A 741 19.04 26.74 -4.99
CA PRO A 741 18.37 25.64 -5.67
C PRO A 741 17.19 25.10 -4.86
N LEU A 742 16.18 24.53 -5.53
CA LEU A 742 14.94 24.06 -4.88
C LEU A 742 15.22 23.03 -3.77
N GLU A 743 16.19 22.15 -3.96
CA GLU A 743 16.65 21.14 -3.00
C GLU A 743 17.35 21.72 -1.76
N GLN A 744 17.82 22.97 -1.85
CA GLN A 744 18.42 23.71 -0.74
C GLN A 744 17.43 24.67 -0.06
N ARG A 745 16.20 24.77 -0.57
CA ARG A 745 15.12 25.54 0.06
C ARG A 745 14.36 24.71 1.09
N PRO A 746 13.66 25.36 2.03
CA PRO A 746 12.72 24.70 2.92
C PRO A 746 11.73 23.83 2.14
N SER A 747 11.49 22.60 2.60
CA SER A 747 10.48 21.72 2.01
C SER A 747 9.48 21.25 3.06
N ALA A 748 8.25 21.01 2.60
CA ALA A 748 7.17 20.46 3.43
C ALA A 748 7.50 19.07 3.97
N TRP A 749 6.68 18.58 4.91
CA TRP A 749 6.80 17.25 5.46
C TRP A 749 6.66 16.18 4.37
N ARG A 750 7.33 15.04 4.54
CA ARG A 750 7.38 13.96 3.52
C ARG A 750 6.81 12.62 3.99
N VAL A 751 6.30 12.59 5.20
CA VAL A 751 5.73 11.41 5.87
C VAL A 751 4.54 11.86 6.70
N THR A 752 3.61 10.96 6.98
CA THR A 752 2.43 11.27 7.81
C THR A 752 2.86 11.91 9.14
N PRO A 753 2.31 13.07 9.53
CA PRO A 753 2.62 13.70 10.82
C PRO A 753 2.52 12.70 11.98
N GLY A 754 3.49 12.71 12.89
CA GLY A 754 3.61 11.74 13.99
C GLY A 754 4.34 10.44 13.65
N THR A 755 4.61 10.14 12.38
CA THR A 755 5.36 8.93 11.96
C THR A 755 6.83 9.18 11.60
N ALA A 756 7.25 10.45 11.58
CA ALA A 756 8.62 10.82 11.23
C ALA A 756 9.64 10.21 12.21
N PRO A 757 10.83 9.78 11.73
CA PRO A 757 11.91 9.35 12.62
C PRO A 757 12.22 10.44 13.63
N ARG A 758 12.39 10.08 14.89
CA ARG A 758 12.60 11.06 15.98
C ARG A 758 13.92 11.83 15.87
N THR A 759 14.85 11.34 15.06
CA THR A 759 16.11 12.02 14.70
C THR A 759 15.89 12.93 13.50
N LEU A 760 16.43 14.15 13.56
CA LEU A 760 16.45 15.07 12.42
C LEU A 760 17.36 14.53 11.30
N THR A 761 17.10 14.93 10.06
CA THR A 761 17.98 14.62 8.92
C THR A 761 19.37 15.21 9.13
N LYS A 762 20.37 14.64 8.45
CA LYS A 762 21.77 14.99 8.69
C LYS A 762 22.13 16.44 8.33
N TYR A 763 21.58 16.99 7.25
CA TYR A 763 22.00 18.30 6.70
C TYR A 763 20.91 19.35 6.82
N TRP A 764 21.30 20.52 7.33
CA TRP A 764 20.41 21.66 7.57
C TRP A 764 21.07 22.96 7.13
N ARG A 765 20.23 23.91 6.71
CA ARG A 765 20.57 25.31 6.47
C ARG A 765 19.71 26.18 7.36
N GLY A 766 20.12 27.42 7.54
CA GLY A 766 19.34 28.35 8.34
C GLY A 766 19.91 29.75 8.37
N THR A 767 19.24 30.60 9.13
CA THR A 767 19.68 31.96 9.43
C THR A 767 19.12 32.39 10.78
N PHE A 768 19.69 33.45 11.34
CA PHE A 768 19.18 34.14 12.51
C PHE A 768 19.23 35.65 12.28
N ALA A 769 18.52 36.42 13.11
CA ALA A 769 18.64 37.89 13.12
C ALA A 769 19.09 38.39 14.49
N TYR A 770 19.72 39.56 14.49
CA TYR A 770 19.98 40.32 15.71
C TYR A 770 19.80 41.82 15.46
N ILE A 771 19.43 42.55 16.52
CA ILE A 771 19.54 44.01 16.60
C ILE A 771 20.42 44.31 17.80
N HIS A 772 21.12 45.46 17.83
CA HIS A 772 22.04 45.74 18.92
C HIS A 772 21.31 45.82 20.29
N ASP A 773 21.99 45.47 21.38
CA ASP A 773 21.38 45.39 22.74
C ASP A 773 20.64 46.68 23.16
N HIS A 774 21.21 47.85 22.86
CA HIS A 774 20.57 49.13 23.13
C HIS A 774 19.28 49.36 22.31
N GLN A 775 19.17 48.77 21.11
CA GLN A 775 17.98 48.81 20.26
C GLN A 775 16.91 47.84 20.78
N ILE A 776 17.29 46.68 21.31
CA ILE A 776 16.35 45.76 21.99
C ILE A 776 15.69 46.46 23.17
N ALA A 777 16.48 47.10 24.04
CA ALA A 777 15.95 47.82 25.20
C ALA A 777 14.98 48.94 24.79
N ARG A 778 15.27 49.64 23.68
CA ARG A 778 14.41 50.69 23.15
C ARG A 778 13.13 50.13 22.51
N LEU A 779 13.23 49.05 21.73
CA LEU A 779 12.09 48.35 21.13
C LEU A 779 11.13 47.85 22.23
N GLN A 780 11.67 47.29 23.31
CA GLN A 780 10.89 46.82 24.46
C GLN A 780 10.21 47.96 25.24
N ALA A 781 10.85 49.14 25.33
CA ALA A 781 10.29 50.31 26.00
C ALA A 781 9.22 51.03 25.16
N GLU A 782 9.38 51.05 23.83
CA GLU A 782 8.51 51.80 22.92
C GLU A 782 7.30 51.01 22.42
N GLY A 783 7.38 49.67 22.40
CA GLY A 783 6.32 48.80 21.88
C GLY A 783 6.29 48.72 20.34
N ALA A 784 5.34 47.95 19.80
CA ALA A 784 5.09 47.87 18.36
C ALA A 784 4.45 49.18 17.81
N GLY A 785 4.58 49.46 16.49
CA GLY A 785 3.96 50.63 15.85
C GLY A 785 4.90 51.77 15.41
N ARG A 786 6.22 51.63 15.56
CA ARG A 786 7.24 52.60 15.09
C ARG A 786 8.10 52.02 13.96
N ARG A 787 8.98 52.85 13.35
CA ARG A 787 9.85 52.40 12.25
C ARG A 787 10.66 51.16 12.68
N PRO A 788 10.65 50.06 11.90
CA PRO A 788 11.43 48.86 12.20
C PRO A 788 12.93 49.15 12.32
N TYR A 789 13.63 48.36 13.14
CA TYR A 789 15.09 48.33 13.21
C TYR A 789 15.68 47.50 12.08
N ALA A 790 16.96 47.73 11.77
CA ALA A 790 17.70 46.92 10.81
C ALA A 790 18.04 45.55 11.43
N ASP A 791 17.63 44.46 10.77
CA ASP A 791 17.84 43.10 11.25
C ASP A 791 19.16 42.53 10.70
N TYR A 792 20.24 42.77 11.45
CA TYR A 792 21.59 42.35 11.07
C TYR A 792 21.72 40.83 10.95
N HIS A 793 22.78 40.36 10.28
CA HIS A 793 22.95 39.01 9.73
C HIS A 793 22.05 38.72 8.52
N ILE A 794 20.73 38.95 8.63
CA ILE A 794 19.77 38.72 7.54
C ILE A 794 19.89 39.78 6.44
N GLU A 795 20.01 41.05 6.80
CA GLU A 795 20.22 42.15 5.85
C GLU A 795 21.54 42.04 5.07
N GLU A 796 22.53 41.37 5.65
CA GLU A 796 23.80 41.06 5.00
C GLU A 796 23.70 39.82 4.08
N GLY A 797 22.53 39.18 4.03
CA GLY A 797 22.27 38.00 3.23
C GLY A 797 23.00 36.75 3.71
N LYS A 798 23.39 36.70 5.00
CA LYS A 798 24.15 35.58 5.58
C LYS A 798 23.24 34.40 5.91
N MET A 799 23.79 33.20 5.78
CA MET A 799 23.15 31.93 6.13
C MET A 799 24.20 31.00 6.75
N GLN A 800 23.75 30.07 7.58
CA GLN A 800 24.57 29.03 8.21
C GLN A 800 24.19 27.63 7.70
N THR A 801 25.15 26.72 7.74
CA THR A 801 24.96 25.28 7.52
C THR A 801 25.18 24.52 8.81
N ILE A 802 24.43 23.44 9.03
CA ILE A 802 24.52 22.60 10.23
C ILE A 802 24.42 21.13 9.83
N LYS A 803 25.34 20.32 10.33
CA LYS A 803 25.34 18.86 10.20
C LYS A 803 25.02 18.25 11.56
N PHE A 804 23.91 17.54 11.69
CA PHE A 804 23.52 16.85 12.93
C PHE A 804 24.00 15.40 12.95
N GLU A 805 24.46 14.98 14.12
CA GLU A 805 24.85 13.61 14.43
C GLU A 805 24.22 13.23 15.78
N PHE A 806 23.23 12.34 15.72
CA PHE A 806 22.50 11.89 16.91
C PHE A 806 23.25 10.79 17.64
N ALA A 807 23.23 10.86 18.97
CA ALA A 807 23.75 9.80 19.81
C ALA A 807 22.71 8.68 19.99
N GLU A 808 23.17 7.44 19.97
CA GLU A 808 22.41 6.24 20.32
C GLU A 808 22.99 5.65 21.61
N GLN A 809 22.15 5.46 22.62
CA GLN A 809 22.58 5.03 23.97
C GLN A 809 23.71 5.89 24.56
N GLY A 810 23.68 7.20 24.30
CA GLY A 810 24.69 8.15 24.78
C GLY A 810 26.00 8.18 23.98
N ARG A 811 26.11 7.41 22.88
CA ARG A 811 27.31 7.36 22.04
C ARG A 811 27.02 7.79 20.61
N LEU A 812 27.98 8.46 20.00
CA LEU A 812 27.94 8.88 18.60
C LEU A 812 28.24 7.68 17.68
N PRO A 813 27.95 7.78 16.37
CA PRO A 813 28.33 6.75 15.40
C PRO A 813 29.83 6.42 15.38
N SER A 814 30.68 7.37 15.77
CA SER A 814 32.13 7.17 15.95
C SER A 814 32.51 6.35 17.19
N GLY A 815 31.54 5.92 18.01
CA GLY A 815 31.75 5.23 19.28
C GLY A 815 32.06 6.16 20.47
N ARG A 816 32.31 7.45 20.22
CA ARG A 816 32.60 8.45 21.26
C ARG A 816 31.37 8.72 22.14
N GLU A 817 31.57 8.71 23.45
CA GLU A 817 30.54 9.12 24.41
C GLU A 817 30.22 10.61 24.25
N LEU A 818 28.94 10.94 24.09
CA LEU A 818 28.47 12.31 24.04
C LEU A 818 27.95 12.71 25.43
N ARG A 819 28.59 13.71 26.03
CA ARG A 819 28.20 14.24 27.35
C ARG A 819 27.45 15.55 27.22
N TRP A 820 26.42 15.72 28.04
CA TRP A 820 25.67 16.95 28.25
C TRP A 820 26.13 17.64 29.56
N PRO A 821 26.89 18.74 29.50
CA PRO A 821 27.34 19.45 30.69
C PRO A 821 26.19 19.98 31.56
N ALA A 822 26.32 19.87 32.89
CA ALA A 822 25.32 20.37 33.83
C ALA A 822 25.08 21.89 33.73
N GLU A 823 26.10 22.65 33.30
CA GLU A 823 25.99 24.09 33.03
C GLU A 823 25.09 24.39 31.82
N TYR A 824 25.13 23.55 30.78
CA TYR A 824 24.23 23.70 29.64
C TYR A 824 22.79 23.46 30.08
N GLU A 825 22.57 22.44 30.92
CA GLU A 825 21.22 22.17 31.43
C GLU A 825 20.69 23.32 32.30
N ARG A 826 21.53 23.91 33.17
CA ARG A 826 21.13 25.09 33.95
C ARG A 826 20.72 26.28 33.09
N LYS A 827 21.36 26.48 31.93
CA LYS A 827 21.11 27.63 31.05
C LYS A 827 19.94 27.40 30.09
N VAL A 828 19.80 26.19 29.56
CA VAL A 828 18.88 25.87 28.46
C VAL A 828 17.63 25.12 28.93
N ASN A 829 17.72 24.39 30.04
CA ASN A 829 16.66 23.58 30.63
C ASN A 829 16.04 22.64 29.57
N SER A 830 16.88 21.77 28.99
CA SER A 830 16.53 20.96 27.83
C SER A 830 15.60 19.81 28.18
N LEU A 831 15.78 19.21 29.35
CA LEU A 831 15.06 18.02 29.79
C LEU A 831 13.85 18.42 30.65
N TYR A 832 12.73 17.75 30.43
CA TYR A 832 11.58 17.81 31.33
C TYR A 832 11.05 16.39 31.55
N SER A 833 10.49 16.14 32.73
CA SER A 833 9.78 14.91 33.05
C SER A 833 8.28 15.11 32.84
N LEU A 834 7.62 14.15 32.17
CA LEU A 834 6.15 14.05 32.13
C LEU A 834 5.63 13.19 33.30
N GLU A 835 6.30 13.17 34.45
CA GLU A 835 5.73 12.57 35.65
C GLU A 835 4.59 13.46 36.17
N GLY A 836 3.35 13.03 35.93
CA GLY A 836 2.17 13.53 36.64
C GLY A 836 0.99 14.02 35.80
N ASN A 837 0.98 13.87 34.47
CA ASN A 837 -0.19 14.26 33.68
C ASN A 837 -0.41 13.39 32.43
N THR A 838 -0.52 12.08 32.61
CA THR A 838 -1.21 11.20 31.65
C THR A 838 -2.70 11.52 31.67
N GLN A 839 -3.10 12.66 31.08
CA GLN A 839 -4.45 12.76 30.56
C GLN A 839 -4.51 11.84 29.34
N THR A 840 -5.12 10.67 29.52
CA THR A 840 -5.65 9.88 28.43
C THR A 840 -6.54 10.79 27.59
N PHE A 841 -6.05 11.19 26.40
CA PHE A 841 -6.89 11.82 25.40
C PHE A 841 -7.82 10.75 24.82
N HIS A 842 -8.83 10.35 25.60
CA HIS A 842 -10.03 9.77 25.02
C HIS A 842 -10.68 10.87 24.19
N ALA A 843 -10.45 10.85 22.89
CA ALA A 843 -11.40 11.44 21.96
C ALA A 843 -12.72 10.71 22.18
N GLN A 844 -13.57 11.22 23.09
CA GLN A 844 -14.95 10.77 23.16
C GLN A 844 -15.52 10.90 21.74
N PRO A 845 -16.09 9.84 21.15
CA PRO A 845 -16.75 9.94 19.87
C PRO A 845 -18.02 10.77 20.08
N LYS A 846 -17.89 12.10 20.08
CA LYS A 846 -19.04 12.95 19.81
C LYS A 846 -19.51 12.57 18.42
N ARG A 847 -20.83 12.40 18.26
CA ARG A 847 -21.54 12.15 16.98
C ARG A 847 -21.14 13.20 15.93
N SER A 848 -19.97 13.04 15.34
CA SER A 848 -19.55 13.70 14.12
C SER A 848 -20.16 12.89 12.99
N ARG A 849 -20.75 13.58 12.01
CA ARG A 849 -21.26 12.94 10.78
C ARG A 849 -20.15 12.26 9.96
N PHE A 850 -18.89 12.47 10.33
CA PHE A 850 -17.70 11.91 9.71
C PHE A 850 -16.74 11.42 10.81
N PRO A 851 -16.61 10.10 11.04
CA PRO A 851 -15.64 9.53 11.99
C PRO A 851 -14.22 10.02 11.66
N ASP A 852 -13.38 10.27 12.67
CA ASP A 852 -11.92 10.33 12.47
C ASP A 852 -11.42 8.87 12.47
N PRO A 853 -10.83 8.37 11.36
CA PRO A 853 -10.50 6.95 11.22
C PRO A 853 -9.27 6.48 12.00
N THR A 854 -8.45 7.38 12.54
CA THR A 854 -7.19 7.00 13.21
C THR A 854 -7.26 7.28 14.71
N PRO A 855 -7.33 6.25 15.57
CA PRO A 855 -6.85 6.37 16.94
C PRO A 855 -5.35 6.70 16.86
N PHE A 856 -4.96 7.87 17.35
CA PHE A 856 -3.54 8.19 17.48
C PHE A 856 -2.94 7.31 18.58
N VAL A 857 -1.84 6.62 18.27
CA VAL A 857 -1.04 5.92 19.28
C VAL A 857 -0.39 6.99 20.17
N VAL A 858 -0.87 7.11 21.41
CA VAL A 858 -0.16 7.83 22.47
C VAL A 858 0.86 6.85 23.02
N LEU A 859 2.15 7.17 22.90
CA LEU A 859 3.23 6.33 23.44
C LEU A 859 3.38 6.59 24.95
N ASP A 860 3.32 5.51 25.71
CA ASP A 860 3.16 5.48 27.18
C ASP A 860 4.46 5.61 28.00
N SER A 861 5.59 6.09 27.46
CA SER A 861 6.80 6.32 28.29
C SER A 861 7.68 7.45 27.79
N VAL A 862 8.04 8.37 28.69
CA VAL A 862 8.62 9.69 28.35
C VAL A 862 10.13 9.76 28.60
N ASP A 863 10.68 8.89 29.44
CA ASP A 863 12.11 8.96 29.77
C ASP A 863 13.04 8.30 28.73
N ALA A 864 12.51 7.43 27.85
CA ALA A 864 13.29 6.71 26.84
C ALA A 864 13.43 7.45 25.48
N ASP A 865 12.85 8.63 25.34
CA ASP A 865 12.49 9.20 24.03
C ASP A 865 13.20 10.51 23.64
N ASN A 866 13.97 11.12 24.54
CA ASN A 866 14.79 12.31 24.26
C ASN A 866 16.01 11.93 23.42
N ARG A 867 16.31 12.68 22.35
CA ARG A 867 17.44 12.39 21.45
C ARG A 867 18.47 13.50 21.53
N MET A 868 19.64 13.18 22.09
CA MET A 868 20.79 14.09 22.13
C MET A 868 21.53 14.05 20.80
N PHE A 869 22.08 15.19 20.40
CA PHE A 869 22.90 15.32 19.21
C PHE A 869 24.15 16.15 19.46
N GLN A 870 25.17 15.90 18.64
CA GLN A 870 26.22 16.87 18.35
C GLN A 870 26.02 17.40 16.94
N SER A 871 26.62 18.56 16.67
CA SER A 871 26.59 19.15 15.34
C SER A 871 27.83 19.97 15.08
N ARG A 872 28.17 20.08 13.79
CA ARG A 872 29.20 20.97 13.26
C ARG A 872 28.57 21.79 12.14
N GLY A 873 28.93 23.06 12.07
CA GLY A 873 28.39 23.96 11.06
C GLY A 873 29.39 25.03 10.66
N VAL A 874 28.99 25.83 9.67
CA VAL A 874 29.71 27.02 9.24
C VAL A 874 28.77 28.21 9.31
N ASP A 875 29.20 29.26 9.99
CA ASP A 875 28.50 30.53 10.11
C ASP A 875 29.43 31.64 9.62
N ASN A 876 29.07 32.27 8.50
CA ASN A 876 29.85 33.34 7.89
C ASN A 876 31.35 32.99 7.68
N GLY A 877 31.62 31.74 7.26
CA GLY A 877 32.98 31.22 7.06
C GLY A 877 33.66 30.71 8.34
N ASN A 878 33.11 30.98 9.52
CA ASN A 878 33.65 30.48 10.78
C ASN A 878 33.03 29.12 11.13
N PRO A 879 33.85 28.08 11.37
CA PRO A 879 33.34 26.81 11.85
C PRO A 879 32.79 26.97 13.27
N PHE A 880 31.74 26.22 13.58
CA PHE A 880 31.21 26.11 14.93
C PHE A 880 30.82 24.69 15.26
N TRP A 881 30.72 24.42 16.55
CA TRP A 881 30.24 23.18 17.14
C TRP A 881 29.02 23.46 17.99
N ALA A 882 28.12 22.49 18.04
CA ALA A 882 26.94 22.61 18.85
C ALA A 882 26.51 21.26 19.41
N ARG A 883 25.86 21.28 20.57
CA ARG A 883 25.22 20.11 21.18
C ARG A 883 23.82 20.47 21.60
N GLY A 884 22.93 19.50 21.62
CA GLY A 884 21.54 19.78 21.97
C GLY A 884 20.67 18.56 22.11
N TRP A 885 19.38 18.82 22.33
CA TRP A 885 18.36 17.82 22.50
C TRP A 885 17.18 18.07 21.56
N VAL A 886 16.58 16.98 21.11
CA VAL A 886 15.24 16.95 20.50
C VAL A 886 14.33 16.14 21.42
N THR A 887 13.25 16.76 21.88
CA THR A 887 12.31 16.19 22.84
C THR A 887 10.89 16.22 22.28
N PRO A 888 10.18 15.08 22.22
CA PRO A 888 8.83 15.01 21.65
C PRO A 888 7.81 15.79 22.48
N LEU A 889 6.89 16.50 21.82
CA LEU A 889 5.78 17.20 22.45
C LEU A 889 4.45 16.45 22.21
N PRO A 890 3.46 16.60 23.12
CA PRO A 890 2.10 16.18 22.84
C PRO A 890 1.54 16.82 21.55
N PRO A 891 0.53 16.22 20.91
CA PRO A 891 -0.13 16.83 19.75
C PRO A 891 -0.59 18.27 20.04
N GLN A 892 -0.26 19.21 19.16
CA GLN A 892 -0.68 20.61 19.27
C GLN A 892 -1.72 20.89 18.19
N GLY A 893 -2.86 21.48 18.55
CA GLY A 893 -3.98 21.69 17.62
C GLY A 893 -4.56 20.40 17.03
N ASP A 894 -4.47 19.28 17.78
CA ASP A 894 -4.76 17.91 17.32
C ASP A 894 -3.93 17.47 16.09
N ILE A 895 -2.73 18.02 15.90
CA ILE A 895 -1.74 17.57 14.90
C ILE A 895 -0.58 16.89 15.65
N PRO A 896 -0.23 15.64 15.39
CA PRO A 896 0.88 14.94 16.06
C PRO A 896 2.25 15.26 15.46
N GLY A 897 3.32 14.92 16.19
CA GLY A 897 4.70 14.99 15.68
C GLY A 897 5.45 16.30 15.94
N TRP A 898 5.00 17.12 16.88
CA TRP A 898 5.73 18.31 17.32
C TRP A 898 6.89 17.90 18.23
N SER A 899 8.01 18.63 18.16
CA SER A 899 9.12 18.44 19.10
C SER A 899 9.69 19.78 19.56
N ARG A 900 10.24 19.78 20.77
CA ARG A 900 11.09 20.84 21.30
C ARG A 900 12.53 20.59 20.87
N PHE A 901 13.21 21.66 20.49
CA PHE A 901 14.61 21.69 20.12
C PHE A 901 15.37 22.63 21.06
N THR A 902 16.49 22.17 21.60
CA THR A 902 17.41 22.99 22.36
C THR A 902 18.83 22.75 21.88
N MET A 903 19.66 23.80 21.89
CA MET A 903 21.03 23.72 21.41
C MET A 903 21.92 24.77 22.07
N VAL A 904 23.18 24.41 22.32
CA VAL A 904 24.26 25.34 22.68
C VAL A 904 25.28 25.34 21.55
N LYS A 905 25.68 26.53 21.09
CA LYS A 905 26.62 26.77 19.99
C LYS A 905 27.90 27.43 20.51
N GLU A 906 29.03 26.92 20.03
CA GLU A 906 30.40 27.29 20.41
C GLU A 906 31.31 27.40 19.18
N TYR A 907 32.21 28.38 19.14
CA TYR A 907 33.15 28.58 18.01
C TYR A 907 34.55 27.99 18.26
N GLN A 908 34.88 27.63 19.50
CA GLN A 908 36.16 27.04 19.89
C GLN A 908 35.92 25.92 20.91
N PRO A 909 35.96 24.63 20.50
CA PRO A 909 35.69 23.52 21.40
C PRO A 909 36.92 23.21 22.27
N GLY A 910 36.73 22.99 23.57
CA GLY A 910 37.75 22.40 24.45
C GLY A 910 38.64 23.37 25.25
N LEU A 911 38.53 24.69 25.05
CA LEU A 911 39.16 25.64 25.96
C LEU A 911 38.28 25.80 27.20
N ASN A 912 38.87 25.69 28.40
CA ASN A 912 38.28 26.12 29.68
C ASN A 912 38.11 27.66 29.70
N HIS A 913 37.51 28.23 28.66
CA HIS A 913 37.22 29.65 28.61
C HIS A 913 36.06 29.97 29.54
N ALA A 914 36.22 31.11 30.22
CA ALA A 914 35.23 31.70 31.09
C ALA A 914 33.85 31.69 30.43
N MET A 915 32.83 31.54 31.27
CA MET A 915 31.43 31.21 30.98
C MET A 915 30.65 32.26 30.13
N ASP A 916 31.36 33.14 29.43
CA ASP A 916 30.88 34.34 28.77
C ASP A 916 30.71 34.23 27.24
N ASP A 917 30.89 33.07 26.57
CA ASP A 917 30.70 32.95 25.11
C ASP A 917 29.70 31.86 24.66
N LEU A 918 28.72 31.52 25.52
CA LEU A 918 27.75 30.47 25.24
C LEU A 918 26.47 31.00 24.57
N TRP A 919 26.24 30.62 23.31
CA TRP A 919 25.03 30.95 22.56
C TRP A 919 24.01 29.82 22.67
N ALA A 920 22.91 30.08 23.38
CA ALA A 920 21.86 29.09 23.62
C ALA A 920 20.67 29.31 22.68
N TYR A 921 19.99 28.22 22.34
CA TYR A 921 18.89 28.19 21.38
C TYR A 921 17.73 27.36 21.94
N GLU A 922 16.51 27.84 21.71
CA GLU A 922 15.28 27.08 21.93
C GLU A 922 14.36 27.24 20.72
N GLY A 923 13.77 26.14 20.25
CA GLY A 923 12.93 26.15 19.06
C GLY A 923 11.93 25.02 19.02
N VAL A 924 10.95 25.16 18.13
CA VAL A 924 9.92 24.16 17.84
C VAL A 924 10.27 23.50 16.51
N VAL A 925 10.41 22.17 16.53
CA VAL A 925 10.46 21.35 15.32
C VAL A 925 9.02 21.14 14.84
N LEU A 926 8.72 21.59 13.63
CA LEU A 926 7.41 21.39 13.03
C LEU A 926 7.21 19.91 12.63
N PRO A 927 5.97 19.37 12.70
CA PRO A 927 5.69 18.01 12.28
C PRO A 927 6.25 17.66 10.91
N GLY A 928 6.93 16.51 10.83
CA GLY A 928 7.66 16.06 9.65
C GLY A 928 9.15 16.38 9.65
N ASN A 929 9.68 17.02 10.71
CA ASN A 929 11.11 17.17 11.00
C ASN A 929 11.90 17.90 9.92
N ARG A 930 11.30 18.91 9.29
CA ARG A 930 11.91 19.65 8.16
C ARG A 930 12.18 21.13 8.41
N VAL A 931 11.54 21.73 9.40
CA VAL A 931 11.74 23.15 9.77
C VAL A 931 11.78 23.28 11.30
N ILE A 932 12.70 24.11 11.78
CA ILE A 932 12.82 24.51 13.18
C ILE A 932 12.72 26.03 13.23
N MET A 933 11.89 26.54 14.14
CA MET A 933 11.74 27.97 14.38
C MET A 933 11.87 28.26 15.86
N GLY A 934 12.58 29.33 16.20
CA GLY A 934 12.85 29.62 17.59
C GLY A 934 13.62 30.90 17.81
N ARG A 935 14.24 30.98 18.98
CA ARG A 935 15.11 32.08 19.37
C ARG A 935 16.45 31.59 19.89
N TRP A 936 17.46 32.43 19.74
CA TRP A 936 18.74 32.30 20.39
C TRP A 936 18.88 33.38 21.47
N TRP A 937 19.73 33.15 22.47
CA TRP A 937 20.13 34.16 23.44
C TRP A 937 21.56 33.94 23.93
N PHE A 938 22.15 35.01 24.46
CA PHE A 938 23.46 34.95 25.10
C PHE A 938 23.31 34.50 26.55
N ALA A 939 23.97 33.40 26.92
CA ALA A 939 23.76 32.75 28.20
C ALA A 939 24.77 33.18 29.29
N SER A 940 24.96 34.49 29.51
CA SER A 940 25.81 35.05 30.59
C SER A 940 25.00 35.38 31.85
N HIS A 941 25.67 35.42 33.01
CA HIS A 941 25.06 35.48 34.35
C HIS A 941 24.51 36.88 34.74
N ASN A 942 24.85 37.95 33.99
CA ASN A 942 24.70 39.34 34.45
C ASN A 942 24.19 40.39 33.44
N SER A 943 23.80 40.04 32.22
CA SER A 943 23.38 41.03 31.20
C SER A 943 21.91 40.94 30.80
N ARG A 944 21.37 42.06 30.32
CA ARG A 944 20.02 42.20 29.75
C ARG A 944 19.77 41.11 28.69
N PRO A 945 18.53 40.70 28.44
CA PRO A 945 18.24 39.60 27.52
C PRO A 945 18.59 39.99 26.08
N TYR A 946 19.84 39.71 25.67
CA TYR A 946 20.27 39.75 24.28
C TYR A 946 19.77 38.49 23.59
N VAL A 947 18.77 38.66 22.74
CA VAL A 947 17.93 37.60 22.16
C VAL A 947 17.67 37.91 20.69
N GLY A 948 17.45 36.89 19.87
CA GLY A 948 16.97 37.09 18.51
C GLY A 948 16.33 35.84 17.90
N PRO A 949 15.57 36.00 16.81
CA PRO A 949 14.91 34.87 16.14
C PRO A 949 15.89 34.06 15.29
N PHE A 950 15.58 32.78 15.09
CA PHE A 950 16.22 31.93 14.08
C PHE A 950 15.20 31.04 13.35
N ILE A 951 15.57 30.61 12.15
CA ILE A 951 14.90 29.56 11.39
C ILE A 951 15.96 28.61 10.79
N LEU A 952 15.74 27.31 10.94
CA LEU A 952 16.53 26.25 10.29
C LEU A 952 15.60 25.37 9.45
N TRP A 953 16.10 24.82 8.35
CA TRP A 953 15.40 23.84 7.54
C TRP A 953 16.33 22.74 7.03
N ALA A 954 15.79 21.54 6.91
CA ALA A 954 16.49 20.40 6.36
C ALA A 954 16.75 20.59 4.87
N VAL A 955 17.88 20.09 4.36
CA VAL A 955 18.25 20.08 2.94
C VAL A 955 18.76 18.70 2.51
N GLU A 956 18.66 18.37 1.23
CA GLU A 956 19.27 17.16 0.67
C GLU A 956 20.72 17.49 0.24
N ARG A 957 21.65 16.53 0.34
CA ARG A 957 23.08 16.75 0.00
C ARG A 957 23.21 17.16 -1.48
N ALA A 958 24.00 18.20 -1.76
CA ALA A 958 24.46 18.45 -3.13
C ALA A 958 25.56 17.44 -3.47
N GLU A 959 25.44 16.74 -4.59
CA GLU A 959 26.38 15.68 -5.04
C GLU A 959 27.85 16.14 -5.19
N ASN A 960 28.14 17.45 -5.04
CA ASN A 960 29.44 18.05 -5.35
C ASN A 960 30.14 18.77 -4.18
N GLU A 961 29.70 18.63 -2.91
CA GLU A 961 30.51 19.10 -1.77
C GLU A 961 31.44 17.96 -1.27
N PRO A 962 32.78 18.11 -1.39
CA PRO A 962 33.73 17.11 -0.91
C PRO A 962 33.69 17.03 0.62
N ASP A 963 33.73 15.80 1.15
CA ASP A 963 34.03 15.55 2.56
C ASP A 963 35.54 15.80 2.78
N SER A 964 36.00 17.05 2.73
CA SER A 964 37.35 17.37 3.21
C SER A 964 37.29 17.46 4.73
N GLU A 965 37.56 16.34 5.40
CA GLU A 965 38.03 16.36 6.77
C GLU A 965 39.33 17.18 6.81
N PRO A 966 39.47 18.20 7.68
CA PRO A 966 40.80 18.67 8.03
C PRO A 966 41.41 17.59 8.93
N GLU A 967 42.31 16.77 8.37
CA GLU A 967 43.29 16.00 9.14
C GLU A 967 44.24 16.99 9.82
N SER A 968 44.14 17.10 11.15
CA SER A 968 45.13 17.59 12.13
C SER A 968 44.38 17.70 13.47
N ASP A 969 44.67 16.99 14.55
CA ASP A 969 45.97 16.60 15.09
C ASP A 969 45.88 15.27 15.83
N GLU A 970 46.98 14.50 15.76
CA GLU A 970 47.23 13.30 16.55
C GLU A 970 47.42 13.67 18.02
N ASP A 971 46.59 13.10 18.91
CA ASP A 971 46.90 12.97 20.33
C ASP A 971 48.01 11.90 20.48
N SER A 972 49.27 12.32 20.61
CA SER A 972 50.35 11.47 21.10
C SER A 972 50.73 11.88 22.52
N GLU A 973 50.17 11.17 23.50
CA GLU A 973 50.72 11.08 24.86
C GLU A 973 51.90 10.09 24.86
N SER A 974 53.09 10.55 25.25
CA SER A 974 54.10 9.73 25.92
C SER A 974 55.07 10.61 26.72
N GLU A 975 55.21 10.27 28.00
CA GLU A 975 55.99 10.93 29.08
C GLU A 975 57.54 10.83 28.91
N PRO A 976 58.38 11.07 29.96
CA PRO A 976 59.16 12.30 30.17
C PRO A 976 60.70 12.04 30.12
N ASP A 977 61.51 13.10 30.17
CA ASP A 977 62.69 13.24 31.06
C ASP A 977 63.65 14.36 30.61
N GLU A 978 63.91 15.24 31.59
CA GLU A 978 65.16 15.87 32.03
C GLU A 978 66.10 16.72 31.13
N GLU A 979 66.58 17.77 31.82
CA GLU A 979 67.88 18.46 31.74
C GLU A 979 68.05 19.78 30.93
N SER A 980 67.92 20.86 31.72
CA SER A 980 68.99 21.83 32.06
C SER A 980 69.32 23.02 31.15
N GLU A 981 69.10 24.19 31.76
CA GLU A 981 70.02 25.32 31.95
C GLU A 981 70.22 26.44 30.91
N SER A 982 70.03 27.66 31.46
CA SER A 982 70.77 28.93 31.25
C SER A 982 70.33 29.92 30.17
N GLU A 983 69.51 30.90 30.60
CA GLU A 983 69.74 32.37 30.63
C GLU A 983 71.04 32.96 30.00
N PRO A 984 71.14 34.30 29.74
CA PRO A 984 70.10 35.33 29.50
C PRO A 984 70.50 36.46 28.50
N ASP A 985 69.63 37.48 28.42
CA ASP A 985 69.88 38.93 28.31
C ASP A 985 70.20 39.67 26.99
N GLU A 986 69.35 40.70 26.81
CA GLU A 986 69.64 42.13 26.53
C GLU A 986 69.89 42.69 25.10
N GLU A 987 69.12 43.76 24.88
CA GLU A 987 69.49 45.06 24.28
C GLU A 987 69.60 45.25 22.75
N SER A 988 68.54 45.88 22.23
CA SER A 988 68.53 47.28 21.76
C SER A 988 69.12 47.68 20.39
N GLU A 989 68.41 48.67 19.81
CA GLU A 989 68.86 49.70 18.86
C GLU A 989 69.14 49.32 17.40
N SER A 990 68.29 49.84 16.50
CA SER A 990 68.56 51.05 15.70
C SER A 990 67.95 50.97 14.28
N GLU A 991 67.09 51.94 13.97
CA GLU A 991 66.84 52.39 12.59
C GLU A 991 68.09 53.15 12.08
N PRO A 992 68.24 53.37 10.76
CA PRO A 992 67.63 54.58 10.18
C PRO A 992 67.06 54.43 8.76
N ASP A 993 65.98 55.18 8.53
CA ASP A 993 65.80 56.20 7.47
C ASP A 993 66.46 56.01 6.09
N GLU A 994 65.65 56.07 5.03
CA GLU A 994 65.76 57.11 3.99
C GLU A 994 64.66 56.97 2.91
N GLY A 995 64.01 58.10 2.57
CA GLY A 995 63.80 58.45 1.15
C GLY A 995 62.38 58.42 0.56
N GLY A 996 61.57 59.44 0.86
CA GLY A 996 61.13 60.44 -0.14
C GLY A 996 60.21 60.06 -1.32
N GLU A 997 59.02 60.68 -1.27
CA GLU A 997 58.31 61.39 -2.36
C GLU A 997 57.45 60.64 -3.43
N SER A 998 56.13 60.83 -3.22
CA SER A 998 55.18 61.51 -4.14
C SER A 998 54.46 60.75 -5.28
N GLU A 999 53.13 60.93 -5.22
CA GLU A 999 52.12 61.08 -6.29
C GLU A 999 51.89 59.96 -7.34
N SER A 1000 50.68 59.39 -7.32
CA SER A 1000 49.64 59.72 -8.32
C SER A 1000 48.32 58.97 -8.08
N GLU A 1001 47.22 59.71 -8.17
CA GLU A 1001 45.85 59.22 -8.31
C GLU A 1001 45.64 58.53 -9.67
N SER A 1002 44.83 57.46 -9.72
CA SER A 1002 43.63 57.30 -10.58
C SER A 1002 43.32 55.82 -10.91
N GLN A 1003 42.32 55.25 -10.23
CA GLN A 1003 41.09 54.65 -10.79
C GLN A 1003 40.36 53.80 -9.74
#